data_AF-A0A521IDW8-F1
#
_entry.id   AF-A0A521IDW8-F1
#
_cell.length_a   1.000
_cell.length_b   1.000
_cell.length_c   1.000
_cell.angle_alpha   90.00
_cell.angle_beta   90.00
_cell.angle_gamma   90.00
#
_symmetry.space_group_name_H-M   'P 1'
#
loop_
_entity.id
_entity.type
_entity.pdbx_description
1 polymer ?
#
loop_
_entity_poly.entity_id
_entity_poly.type
_entity_poly.pdbx_seq_one_letter_code
_entity_poly.pdbx_strand_id
1 'polypeptide(L)'
;MNRRPGILADRKVACWALFALCTGIMCGAETASEQVQSVNAAAAVAALERASSLAGAGEWEQASFEAQLGASYDPTLADFPYIEALTSAASGKPRAETIARLEQALSRGLKWRVYERTEAVLLCARMYAETLRYADSLALLASLGKYPSADADFIRAWCLYGQKKNGEAREIIASALDRWPFDSRFPRLFLERSASAAADERGVSIAHTILSRLYVWENEDRSLLLLAVPFESDPSVRDRNIRTWRSMGSSDSVHSKDSDLAPKAAALALEYGIIGELDAVTEVFGSADSILDLDAVGTLFSLVATDEARILLFSRLGGFSGAVFSDRNNDGISDSLLQYAHGRPELAVFDTNQDGVEDYRVECDLGAPRTVFMHSGTTEVRYSVYPSVRSVRSGSREYTLKPESLYWAPVEWVPLYTGPDSQPFFEVVLTETEPVLSERLLIQNASFYTEPDPDNSAGIVRFVLDSGIPVSAEAREQGAVYRHTTYLDGYPSVSKLDRDGDGRFETVVYYSRNSSARTVLVDANGNRTAEYRETIAVDGSLLVEWDSDEDGRAEVSWKEGPGAAGVLSWVHPVSGQIVSVDTDNGFPRSVRYSGKKTDVLKDPFTDIWWVGKIPSAVRSLSAEIEAFFNRSGSSVVSGIIASGSGRVFAVRSGGLIYAELLDE
;
A
#
# COMPACT_ATOMS: atom_id res chain seq x y z
N MET A 1 -36.00 15.38 -72.62
CA MET A 1 -36.65 14.29 -73.39
C MET A 1 -36.06 12.96 -72.90
N ASN A 2 -36.63 12.37 -71.86
CA ASN A 2 -37.72 11.38 -71.83
C ASN A 2 -37.23 9.92 -71.82
N ARG A 3 -37.59 9.22 -70.72
CA ARG A 3 -37.76 7.77 -70.51
C ARG A 3 -36.65 6.95 -69.81
N ARG A 4 -36.93 6.60 -68.55
CA ARG A 4 -36.68 5.30 -67.88
C ARG A 4 -37.51 4.17 -68.58
N PRO A 5 -37.27 2.83 -68.43
CA PRO A 5 -37.02 2.05 -67.17
C PRO A 5 -36.00 0.89 -67.30
N GLY A 6 -35.46 0.31 -66.20
CA GLY A 6 -35.93 -0.92 -65.48
C GLY A 6 -35.34 -2.21 -66.12
N ILE A 7 -34.87 -3.30 -65.48
CA ILE A 7 -35.18 -4.02 -64.24
C ILE A 7 -34.17 -5.20 -64.07
N LEU A 8 -33.96 -5.63 -62.82
CA LEU A 8 -33.45 -6.92 -62.24
C LEU A 8 -32.89 -8.05 -63.14
N ALA A 9 -31.78 -8.67 -62.71
CA ALA A 9 -31.75 -10.02 -62.08
C ALA A 9 -30.38 -10.74 -62.26
N ASP A 10 -29.68 -10.90 -61.12
CA ASP A 10 -29.14 -12.12 -60.53
C ASP A 10 -28.40 -13.24 -61.34
N ARG A 11 -27.33 -13.70 -60.69
CA ARG A 11 -26.72 -15.06 -60.68
C ARG A 11 -25.56 -15.45 -61.61
N LYS A 12 -24.43 -15.68 -60.91
CA LYS A 12 -23.43 -16.77 -61.02
C LYS A 12 -22.37 -16.64 -62.10
N VAL A 13 -21.16 -16.25 -61.70
CA VAL A 13 -19.93 -17.08 -61.66
C VAL A 13 -18.84 -16.24 -60.96
N ALA A 14 -18.47 -16.57 -59.72
CA ALA A 14 -17.21 -16.14 -59.11
C ALA A 14 -16.91 -16.98 -57.87
N CYS A 15 -16.51 -18.24 -58.08
CA CYS A 15 -16.10 -19.15 -57.01
C CYS A 15 -14.58 -19.43 -57.00
N TRP A 16 -13.75 -18.61 -57.63
CA TRP A 16 -12.29 -18.84 -57.74
C TRP A 16 -11.46 -17.56 -57.57
N ALA A 17 -11.86 -16.66 -56.68
CA ALA A 17 -11.08 -15.44 -56.38
C ALA A 17 -11.07 -15.05 -54.88
N LEU A 18 -11.32 -16.00 -53.97
CA LEU A 18 -11.29 -15.76 -52.51
C LEU A 18 -10.24 -16.57 -51.74
N PHE A 19 -9.36 -17.30 -52.44
CA PHE A 19 -8.28 -18.08 -51.80
C PHE A 19 -6.87 -17.49 -52.01
N ALA A 20 -6.74 -16.33 -52.68
CA ALA A 20 -5.45 -15.68 -52.92
C ALA A 20 -5.32 -14.28 -52.28
N LEU A 21 -6.34 -13.80 -51.55
CA LEU A 21 -6.29 -12.49 -50.87
C LEU A 21 -6.29 -12.58 -49.33
N CYS A 22 -6.35 -13.79 -48.75
CA CYS A 22 -6.20 -13.99 -47.30
C CYS A 22 -4.81 -14.50 -46.87
N THR A 23 -3.93 -14.84 -47.81
CA THR A 23 -2.52 -15.21 -47.53
C THR A 23 -1.54 -14.03 -47.61
N GLY A 24 -1.92 -12.91 -48.24
CA GLY A 24 -1.06 -11.72 -48.34
C GLY A 24 -1.09 -10.79 -47.12
N ILE A 25 -2.20 -10.77 -46.36
CA ILE A 25 -2.36 -9.88 -45.20
C ILE A 25 -1.86 -10.54 -43.89
N MET A 26 -1.84 -11.87 -43.81
CA MET A 26 -1.21 -12.61 -42.71
C MET A 26 0.33 -12.54 -42.79
N CYS A 27 0.91 -12.58 -43.99
CA CYS A 27 2.37 -12.56 -44.20
C CYS A 27 3.00 -11.17 -43.94
N GLY A 28 2.24 -10.08 -44.14
CA GLY A 28 2.69 -8.70 -43.85
C GLY A 28 2.61 -8.31 -42.36
N ALA A 29 1.68 -8.89 -41.62
CA ALA A 29 1.56 -8.68 -40.17
C ALA A 29 2.60 -9.50 -39.39
N GLU A 30 2.90 -10.74 -39.83
CA GLU A 30 3.97 -11.56 -39.27
C GLU A 30 5.34 -10.90 -39.48
N THR A 31 5.67 -10.45 -40.70
CA THR A 31 6.95 -9.80 -40.99
C THR A 31 7.15 -8.46 -40.28
N ALA A 32 6.09 -7.63 -40.14
CA ALA A 32 6.16 -6.42 -39.34
C ALA A 32 6.31 -6.71 -37.83
N SER A 33 5.63 -7.75 -37.32
CA SER A 33 5.76 -8.18 -35.93
C SER A 33 7.14 -8.77 -35.63
N GLU A 34 7.72 -9.55 -36.54
CA GLU A 34 9.07 -10.11 -36.45
C GLU A 34 10.14 -9.02 -36.55
N GLN A 35 9.92 -7.99 -37.38
CA GLN A 35 10.82 -6.85 -37.49
C GLN A 35 10.78 -5.97 -36.22
N VAL A 36 9.61 -5.74 -35.64
CA VAL A 36 9.48 -5.03 -34.35
C VAL A 36 10.06 -5.86 -33.20
N GLN A 37 9.81 -7.16 -33.17
CA GLN A 37 10.39 -8.06 -32.16
C GLN A 37 11.91 -8.14 -32.26
N SER A 38 12.49 -8.15 -33.47
CA SER A 38 13.95 -8.16 -33.65
C SER A 38 14.60 -6.82 -33.29
N VAL A 39 13.95 -5.68 -33.56
CA VAL A 39 14.43 -4.35 -33.12
C VAL A 39 14.37 -4.23 -31.60
N ASN A 40 13.25 -4.65 -30.97
CA ASN A 40 13.12 -4.64 -29.51
C ASN A 40 14.13 -5.59 -28.85
N ALA A 41 14.38 -6.76 -29.43
CA ALA A 41 15.40 -7.69 -28.94
C ALA A 41 16.81 -7.09 -29.04
N ALA A 42 17.14 -6.38 -30.12
CA ALA A 42 18.44 -5.71 -30.24
C ALA A 42 18.59 -4.55 -29.25
N ALA A 43 17.53 -3.76 -29.04
CA ALA A 43 17.50 -2.69 -28.05
C ALA A 43 17.63 -3.23 -26.61
N ALA A 44 16.95 -4.33 -26.29
CA ALA A 44 17.07 -5.01 -25.00
C ALA A 44 18.50 -5.52 -24.76
N VAL A 45 19.14 -6.15 -25.75
CA VAL A 45 20.54 -6.61 -25.61
C VAL A 45 21.50 -5.45 -25.37
N ALA A 46 21.35 -4.34 -26.12
CA ALA A 46 22.19 -3.16 -25.91
C ALA A 46 21.98 -2.53 -24.53
N ALA A 47 20.73 -2.48 -24.04
CA ALA A 47 20.42 -2.02 -22.69
C ALA A 47 21.02 -2.96 -21.63
N LEU A 48 20.98 -4.28 -21.86
CA LEU A 48 21.55 -5.27 -20.97
C LEU A 48 23.07 -5.16 -20.85
N GLU A 49 23.78 -4.99 -21.98
CA GLU A 49 25.23 -4.77 -21.99
C GLU A 49 25.62 -3.49 -21.24
N ARG A 50 24.88 -2.40 -21.44
CA ARG A 50 25.08 -1.14 -20.70
C ARG A 50 24.81 -1.32 -19.21
N ALA A 51 23.68 -1.91 -18.84
CA ALA A 51 23.31 -2.13 -17.45
C ALA A 51 24.35 -3.00 -16.72
N SER A 52 24.85 -4.07 -17.36
CA SER A 52 25.90 -4.92 -16.80
C SER A 52 27.23 -4.19 -16.65
N SER A 53 27.63 -3.39 -17.65
CA SER A 53 28.85 -2.56 -17.56
C SER A 53 28.77 -1.54 -16.44
N LEU A 54 27.62 -0.87 -16.27
CA LEU A 54 27.40 0.12 -15.22
C LEU A 54 27.40 -0.55 -13.83
N ALA A 55 26.76 -1.72 -13.71
CA ALA A 55 26.80 -2.51 -12.48
C ALA A 55 28.23 -2.94 -12.13
N GLY A 56 29.03 -3.37 -13.11
CA GLY A 56 30.45 -3.69 -12.91
C GLY A 56 31.31 -2.49 -12.51
N ALA A 57 30.91 -1.27 -12.88
CA ALA A 57 31.56 -0.02 -12.48
C ALA A 57 31.08 0.53 -11.11
N GLY A 58 30.07 -0.10 -10.50
CA GLY A 58 29.46 0.38 -9.27
C GLY A 58 28.49 1.55 -9.44
N GLU A 59 28.09 1.89 -10.68
CA GLU A 59 27.11 2.94 -10.98
C GLU A 59 25.67 2.41 -10.85
N TRP A 60 25.27 2.05 -9.63
CA TRP A 60 24.06 1.27 -9.34
C TRP A 60 22.75 1.90 -9.81
N GLU A 61 22.60 3.21 -9.66
CA GLU A 61 21.37 3.93 -10.04
C GLU A 61 21.18 3.92 -11.57
N GLN A 62 22.25 4.20 -12.33
CA GLN A 62 22.22 4.17 -13.78
C GLN A 62 22.04 2.73 -14.32
N ALA A 63 22.69 1.75 -13.69
CA ALA A 63 22.51 0.34 -14.01
C ALA A 63 21.06 -0.09 -13.84
N SER A 64 20.41 0.33 -12.74
CA SER A 64 19.00 0.06 -12.49
C SER A 64 18.09 0.71 -13.53
N PHE A 65 18.38 1.94 -13.93
CA PHE A 65 17.60 2.64 -14.96
C PHE A 65 17.69 1.94 -16.32
N GLU A 66 18.90 1.58 -16.77
CA GLU A 66 19.08 0.85 -18.04
C GLU A 66 18.44 -0.55 -17.99
N ALA A 67 18.45 -1.21 -16.83
CA ALA A 67 17.77 -2.49 -16.66
C ALA A 67 16.24 -2.37 -16.81
N GLN A 68 15.63 -1.36 -16.18
CA GLN A 68 14.19 -1.08 -16.31
C GLN A 68 13.81 -0.73 -17.76
N LEU A 69 14.63 0.09 -18.42
CA LEU A 69 14.45 0.43 -19.82
C LEU A 69 14.54 -0.83 -20.70
N GLY A 70 15.54 -1.67 -20.48
CA GLY A 70 15.71 -2.93 -21.18
C GLY A 70 14.55 -3.90 -20.99
N ALA A 71 14.03 -4.01 -19.76
CA ALA A 71 12.86 -4.84 -19.44
C ALA A 71 11.58 -4.39 -20.17
N SER A 72 11.45 -3.09 -20.47
CA SER A 72 10.34 -2.58 -21.29
C SER A 72 10.40 -3.03 -22.76
N TYR A 73 11.60 -3.34 -23.27
CA TYR A 73 11.81 -3.84 -24.63
C TYR A 73 11.67 -5.37 -24.72
N ASP A 74 12.22 -6.11 -23.76
CA ASP A 74 12.10 -7.58 -23.67
C ASP A 74 11.96 -8.04 -22.21
N PRO A 75 10.72 -8.27 -21.73
CA PRO A 75 10.48 -8.72 -20.36
C PRO A 75 10.79 -10.21 -20.15
N THR A 76 11.24 -10.95 -21.18
CA THR A 76 11.54 -12.39 -21.07
C THR A 76 12.96 -12.68 -20.60
N LEU A 77 13.80 -11.65 -20.45
CA LEU A 77 15.17 -11.78 -19.96
C LEU A 77 15.21 -11.72 -18.43
N ALA A 78 15.77 -12.75 -17.81
CA ALA A 78 15.96 -12.84 -16.37
C ALA A 78 17.06 -11.88 -15.85
N ASP A 79 17.98 -11.48 -16.73
CA ASP A 79 19.12 -10.65 -16.36
C ASP A 79 18.69 -9.25 -15.88
N PHE A 80 17.62 -8.65 -16.41
CA PHE A 80 17.15 -7.34 -15.97
C PHE A 80 16.68 -7.32 -14.51
N PRO A 81 15.70 -8.14 -14.09
CA PRO A 81 15.33 -8.19 -12.68
C PRO A 81 16.49 -8.67 -11.79
N TYR A 82 17.44 -9.46 -12.31
CA TYR A 82 18.64 -9.81 -11.54
C TYR A 82 19.57 -8.61 -11.32
N ILE A 83 19.82 -7.78 -12.34
CA ILE A 83 20.59 -6.54 -12.19
C ILE A 83 19.88 -5.60 -11.21
N GLU A 84 18.56 -5.46 -11.29
CA GLU A 84 17.77 -4.66 -10.33
C GLU A 84 17.91 -5.18 -8.89
N ALA A 85 18.03 -6.49 -8.70
CA ALA A 85 18.31 -7.06 -7.38
C ALA A 85 19.73 -6.71 -6.89
N LEU A 86 20.73 -6.81 -7.76
CA LEU A 86 22.12 -6.45 -7.42
C LEU A 86 22.24 -4.97 -7.04
N THR A 87 21.61 -4.08 -7.80
CA THR A 87 21.63 -2.64 -7.53
C THR A 87 20.88 -2.30 -6.24
N SER A 88 19.74 -2.96 -5.99
CA SER A 88 18.97 -2.84 -4.74
C SER A 88 19.81 -3.23 -3.53
N ALA A 89 20.44 -4.40 -3.57
CA ALA A 89 21.31 -4.89 -2.49
C ALA A 89 22.52 -3.97 -2.27
N ALA A 90 23.17 -3.51 -3.33
CA ALA A 90 24.34 -2.64 -3.24
C ALA A 90 24.01 -1.22 -2.74
N SER A 91 22.78 -0.74 -2.96
CA SER A 91 22.31 0.58 -2.53
C SER A 91 21.74 0.60 -1.11
N GLY A 92 21.78 -0.53 -0.39
CA GLY A 92 21.25 -0.63 0.98
C GLY A 92 19.73 -0.52 1.08
N LYS A 93 19.00 -0.85 0.00
CA LYS A 93 17.52 -0.90 0.02
C LYS A 93 17.02 -2.07 0.87
N PRO A 94 15.75 -2.05 1.31
CA PRO A 94 15.15 -3.18 2.02
C PRO A 94 15.35 -4.52 1.29
N ARG A 95 15.67 -5.57 2.04
CA ARG A 95 15.82 -6.93 1.48
C ARG A 95 14.54 -7.41 0.80
N ALA A 96 13.37 -6.97 1.27
CA ALA A 96 12.08 -7.25 0.63
C ALA A 96 12.06 -6.85 -0.87
N GLU A 97 12.59 -5.67 -1.22
CA GLU A 97 12.69 -5.22 -2.62
C GLU A 97 13.63 -6.13 -3.42
N THR A 98 14.81 -6.43 -2.86
CA THR A 98 15.80 -7.30 -3.49
C THR A 98 15.25 -8.70 -3.75
N ILE A 99 14.55 -9.28 -2.75
CA ILE A 99 13.92 -10.59 -2.85
C ILE A 99 12.86 -10.60 -3.95
N ALA A 100 11.99 -9.60 -4.02
CA ALA A 100 10.96 -9.53 -5.06
C ALA A 100 11.55 -9.56 -6.48
N ARG A 101 12.67 -8.84 -6.69
CA ARG A 101 13.40 -8.85 -7.97
C ARG A 101 14.09 -10.18 -8.26
N LEU A 102 14.67 -10.83 -7.25
CA LEU A 102 15.25 -12.17 -7.41
C LEU A 102 14.19 -13.24 -7.72
N GLU A 103 13.05 -13.22 -7.03
CA GLU A 103 11.93 -14.12 -7.30
C GLU A 103 11.40 -13.93 -8.73
N GLN A 104 11.33 -12.68 -9.20
CA GLN A 104 11.00 -12.37 -10.59
C GLN A 104 12.03 -12.96 -11.56
N ALA A 105 13.34 -12.72 -11.35
CA ALA A 105 14.41 -13.26 -12.19
C ALA A 105 14.42 -14.81 -12.23
N LEU A 106 14.07 -15.46 -11.13
CA LEU A 106 14.05 -16.92 -11.01
C LEU A 106 12.76 -17.57 -11.51
N SER A 107 11.76 -16.77 -11.91
CA SER A 107 10.47 -17.25 -12.42
C SER A 107 10.63 -18.15 -13.65
N ARG A 108 9.65 -19.05 -13.84
CA ARG A 108 9.69 -20.04 -14.92
C ARG A 108 9.47 -19.36 -16.28
N GLY A 109 10.26 -19.75 -17.27
CA GLY A 109 10.10 -19.28 -18.66
C GLY A 109 10.98 -18.10 -19.06
N LEU A 110 11.71 -17.49 -18.11
CA LEU A 110 12.70 -16.46 -18.42
C LEU A 110 14.02 -17.06 -18.95
N LYS A 111 14.74 -16.26 -19.74
CA LYS A 111 16.01 -16.63 -20.38
C LYS A 111 17.16 -15.82 -19.77
N TRP A 112 18.29 -16.48 -19.56
CA TRP A 112 19.53 -15.87 -19.08
C TRP A 112 20.47 -15.63 -20.27
N ARG A 113 21.18 -14.49 -20.28
CA ARG A 113 22.15 -14.15 -21.34
C ARG A 113 23.53 -13.78 -20.83
N VAL A 114 23.62 -12.87 -19.87
CA VAL A 114 24.89 -12.32 -19.36
C VAL A 114 25.26 -12.99 -18.04
N TYR A 115 24.29 -13.17 -17.16
CA TYR A 115 24.47 -13.77 -15.85
C TYR A 115 24.05 -15.23 -15.82
N GLU A 116 24.50 -15.94 -14.79
CA GLU A 116 24.11 -17.33 -14.58
C GLU A 116 22.97 -17.44 -13.57
N ARG A 117 22.02 -18.33 -13.88
CA ARG A 117 20.94 -18.68 -12.94
C ARG A 117 21.49 -19.12 -11.58
N THR A 118 22.64 -19.81 -11.56
CA THR A 118 23.29 -20.29 -10.32
C THR A 118 23.60 -19.15 -9.36
N GLU A 119 24.12 -18.04 -9.86
CA GLU A 119 24.47 -16.86 -9.05
C GLU A 119 23.20 -16.24 -8.43
N ALA A 120 22.14 -16.10 -9.23
CA ALA A 120 20.86 -15.60 -8.75
C ALA A 120 20.22 -16.53 -7.70
N VAL A 121 20.35 -17.84 -7.86
CA VAL A 121 19.88 -18.84 -6.88
C VAL A 121 20.66 -18.71 -5.56
N LEU A 122 21.98 -18.58 -5.61
CA LEU A 122 22.81 -18.40 -4.40
C LEU A 122 22.48 -17.09 -3.68
N LEU A 123 22.36 -15.99 -4.42
CA LEU A 123 21.98 -14.69 -3.84
C LEU A 123 20.58 -14.74 -3.22
N CYS A 124 19.61 -15.33 -3.91
CA CYS A 124 18.24 -15.46 -3.39
C CYS A 124 18.18 -16.37 -2.16
N ALA A 125 18.90 -17.50 -2.18
CA ALA A 125 18.99 -18.38 -1.01
C ALA A 125 19.63 -17.67 0.19
N ARG A 126 20.65 -16.84 -0.05
CA ARG A 126 21.24 -16.01 1.00
C ARG A 126 20.22 -15.00 1.55
N MET A 127 19.50 -14.27 0.69
CA MET A 127 18.48 -13.31 1.11
C MET A 127 17.34 -13.98 1.90
N TYR A 128 16.92 -15.19 1.51
CA TYR A 128 15.98 -15.98 2.30
C TYR A 128 16.55 -16.38 3.66
N ALA A 129 17.84 -16.72 3.75
CA ALA A 129 18.46 -17.04 5.03
C ALA A 129 18.52 -15.79 5.94
N GLU A 130 18.88 -14.63 5.37
CA GLU A 130 18.92 -13.33 6.06
C GLU A 130 17.52 -12.77 6.41
N THR A 131 16.44 -13.40 5.96
CA THR A 131 15.04 -13.00 6.25
C THR A 131 14.26 -14.11 6.95
N LEU A 132 14.96 -15.01 7.64
CA LEU A 132 14.40 -16.12 8.41
C LEU A 132 13.60 -17.15 7.60
N ARG A 133 13.58 -17.06 6.26
CA ARG A 133 12.96 -18.01 5.32
C ARG A 133 13.87 -19.23 5.09
N TYR A 134 14.38 -19.82 6.18
CA TYR A 134 15.39 -20.89 6.12
C TYR A 134 14.94 -22.12 5.33
N ALA A 135 13.65 -22.50 5.42
CA ALA A 135 13.11 -23.64 4.69
C ALA A 135 13.11 -23.41 3.17
N ASP A 136 12.71 -22.21 2.74
CA ASP A 136 12.71 -21.81 1.33
C ASP A 136 14.15 -21.73 0.80
N SER A 137 15.07 -21.19 1.59
CA SER A 137 16.50 -21.14 1.25
C SER A 137 17.08 -22.54 0.99
N LEU A 138 16.85 -23.49 1.90
CA LEU A 138 17.31 -24.87 1.75
C LEU A 138 16.68 -25.57 0.54
N ALA A 139 15.38 -25.36 0.30
CA ALA A 139 14.68 -25.91 -0.87
C ALA A 139 15.26 -25.34 -2.18
N LEU A 140 15.56 -24.04 -2.19
CA LEU A 140 16.15 -23.36 -3.33
C LEU A 140 17.58 -23.85 -3.60
N LEU A 141 18.41 -24.03 -2.56
CA LEU A 141 19.75 -24.61 -2.70
C LEU A 141 19.75 -26.07 -3.13
N ALA A 142 18.73 -26.84 -2.77
CA ALA A 142 18.58 -28.23 -3.23
C ALA A 142 18.37 -28.30 -4.76
N SER A 143 17.82 -27.25 -5.37
CA SER A 143 17.63 -27.19 -6.83
C SER A 143 18.94 -27.13 -7.63
N LEU A 144 20.04 -26.71 -6.99
CA LEU A 144 21.39 -26.72 -7.58
C LEU A 144 22.04 -28.11 -7.59
N GLY A 145 21.44 -29.11 -6.94
CA GLY A 145 22.01 -30.45 -6.82
C GLY A 145 23.34 -30.46 -6.06
N LYS A 146 24.31 -31.27 -6.53
CA LYS A 146 25.63 -31.46 -5.88
C LYS A 146 26.68 -30.44 -6.28
N TYR A 147 26.29 -29.22 -6.65
CA TYR A 147 27.24 -28.16 -7.01
C TYR A 147 28.12 -27.78 -5.80
N PRO A 148 29.46 -27.94 -5.87
CA PRO A 148 30.35 -27.57 -4.78
C PRO A 148 30.55 -26.05 -4.77
N SER A 149 30.07 -25.39 -3.71
CA SER A 149 30.26 -23.95 -3.50
C SER A 149 30.39 -23.68 -2.02
N ALA A 150 31.40 -22.88 -1.65
CA ALA A 150 31.58 -22.40 -0.29
C ALA A 150 30.34 -21.61 0.17
N ASP A 151 29.76 -20.77 -0.70
CA ASP A 151 28.54 -20.02 -0.39
C ASP A 151 27.35 -20.94 -0.14
N ALA A 152 27.17 -21.97 -0.97
CA ALA A 152 26.08 -22.93 -0.79
C ALA A 152 26.23 -23.72 0.52
N ASP A 153 27.45 -24.17 0.85
CA ASP A 153 27.71 -24.88 2.10
C ASP A 153 27.55 -23.95 3.32
N PHE A 154 27.98 -22.70 3.22
CA PHE A 154 27.82 -21.68 4.26
C PHE A 154 26.34 -21.36 4.53
N ILE A 155 25.56 -21.05 3.49
CA ILE A 155 24.13 -20.73 3.61
C ILE A 155 23.35 -21.94 4.18
N ARG A 156 23.71 -23.17 3.78
CA ARG A 156 23.10 -24.39 4.37
C ARG A 156 23.38 -24.48 5.86
N ALA A 157 24.64 -24.30 6.28
CA ALA A 157 25.01 -24.35 7.69
C ALA A 157 24.25 -23.28 8.49
N TRP A 158 24.18 -22.04 7.97
CA TRP A 158 23.42 -20.94 8.58
C TRP A 158 21.94 -21.31 8.74
N CYS A 159 21.27 -21.72 7.65
CA CYS A 159 19.86 -22.09 7.70
C CYS A 159 19.57 -23.23 8.70
N LEU A 160 20.48 -24.20 8.83
CA LEU A 160 20.33 -25.29 9.79
C LEU A 160 20.48 -24.82 11.24
N TYR A 161 21.41 -23.90 11.53
CA TYR A 161 21.47 -23.24 12.83
C TYR A 161 20.19 -22.46 13.12
N GLY A 162 19.68 -21.69 12.15
CA GLY A 162 18.41 -20.95 12.28
C GLY A 162 17.20 -21.85 12.54
N GLN A 163 17.16 -23.04 11.96
CA GLN A 163 16.15 -24.08 12.25
C GLN A 163 16.40 -24.85 13.56
N LYS A 164 17.41 -24.47 14.35
CA LYS A 164 17.85 -25.17 15.57
C LYS A 164 18.28 -26.63 15.33
N LYS A 165 18.68 -26.97 14.11
CA LYS A 165 19.23 -28.29 13.71
C LYS A 165 20.75 -28.30 13.86
N ASN A 166 21.22 -28.02 15.07
CA ASN A 166 22.64 -27.76 15.35
C ASN A 166 23.56 -28.93 14.97
N GLY A 167 23.10 -30.19 15.14
CA GLY A 167 23.89 -31.36 14.76
C GLY A 167 24.17 -31.44 13.25
N GLU A 168 23.15 -31.20 12.42
CA GLU A 168 23.30 -31.19 10.96
C GLU A 168 24.18 -30.01 10.52
N ALA A 169 23.98 -28.83 11.12
CA ALA A 169 24.81 -27.66 10.84
C ALA A 169 26.29 -27.93 11.12
N ARG A 170 26.60 -28.56 12.27
CA ARG A 170 27.97 -28.93 12.69
C ARG A 170 28.65 -29.88 11.72
N GLU A 171 27.94 -30.83 11.13
CA GLU A 171 28.53 -31.72 10.12
C GLU A 171 28.89 -30.99 8.82
N ILE A 172 28.08 -29.99 8.43
CA ILE A 172 28.43 -29.11 7.31
C ILE A 172 29.67 -28.29 7.66
N ILE A 173 29.73 -27.67 8.84
CA ILE A 173 30.90 -26.91 9.30
C ILE A 173 32.15 -27.79 9.28
N ALA A 174 32.11 -28.98 9.89
CA ALA A 174 33.25 -29.88 9.94
C ALA A 174 33.76 -30.23 8.55
N SER A 175 32.85 -30.55 7.62
CA SER A 175 33.20 -30.84 6.22
C SER A 175 33.75 -29.61 5.49
N ALA A 176 33.22 -28.42 5.80
CA ALA A 176 33.62 -27.16 5.19
C ALA A 176 35.01 -26.69 5.67
N LEU A 177 35.37 -26.90 6.94
CA LEU A 177 36.70 -26.56 7.46
C LEU A 177 37.84 -27.32 6.75
N ASP A 178 37.56 -28.50 6.18
CA ASP A 178 38.52 -29.26 5.39
C ASP A 178 38.42 -28.96 3.89
N ARG A 179 37.21 -28.73 3.37
CA ARG A 179 36.98 -28.44 1.93
C ARG A 179 37.37 -27.00 1.56
N TRP A 180 37.12 -26.05 2.46
CA TRP A 180 37.29 -24.60 2.30
C TRP A 180 38.16 -24.04 3.43
N PRO A 181 39.40 -24.52 3.60
CA PRO A 181 40.20 -24.26 4.81
C PRO A 181 40.60 -22.79 5.04
N PHE A 182 40.48 -21.94 4.02
CA PHE A 182 40.82 -20.51 4.10
C PHE A 182 39.59 -19.61 4.23
N ASP A 183 38.38 -20.16 4.26
CA ASP A 183 37.16 -19.35 4.38
C ASP A 183 36.82 -19.13 5.86
N SER A 184 37.05 -17.89 6.33
CA SER A 184 36.87 -17.45 7.72
C SER A 184 35.40 -17.48 8.18
N ARG A 185 34.43 -17.54 7.27
CA ARG A 185 33.00 -17.49 7.61
C ARG A 185 32.52 -18.74 8.36
N PHE A 186 33.08 -19.91 8.05
CA PHE A 186 32.72 -21.16 8.73
C PHE A 186 33.14 -21.20 10.20
N PRO A 187 34.40 -20.92 10.57
CA PRO A 187 34.78 -20.86 11.98
C PRO A 187 34.02 -19.76 12.72
N ARG A 188 33.81 -18.59 12.10
CA ARG A 188 33.02 -17.50 12.69
C ARG A 188 31.60 -17.96 13.05
N LEU A 189 30.87 -18.50 12.08
CA LEU A 189 29.50 -18.97 12.27
C LEU A 189 29.42 -20.04 13.37
N PHE A 190 30.39 -20.96 13.45
CA PHE A 190 30.41 -21.94 14.53
C PHE A 190 30.59 -21.30 15.91
N LEU A 191 31.57 -20.40 16.05
CA LEU A 191 31.90 -19.77 17.33
C LEU A 191 30.76 -18.89 17.85
N GLU A 192 30.11 -18.12 16.96
CA GLU A 192 28.96 -17.27 17.31
C GLU A 192 27.76 -18.12 17.76
N ARG A 193 27.44 -19.21 17.04
CA ARG A 193 26.25 -20.02 17.33
C ARG A 193 26.43 -21.05 18.44
N SER A 194 27.66 -21.44 18.74
CA SER A 194 27.93 -22.49 19.73
C SER A 194 28.38 -21.95 21.10
N ALA A 195 28.61 -20.65 21.25
CA ALA A 195 29.13 -20.07 22.50
C ALA A 195 28.18 -20.26 23.69
N SER A 196 26.87 -20.23 23.45
CA SER A 196 25.82 -20.38 24.48
C SER A 196 25.15 -21.76 24.48
N ALA A 197 25.54 -22.66 23.56
CA ALA A 197 24.95 -23.99 23.44
C ALA A 197 25.58 -24.98 24.42
N ALA A 198 24.78 -25.95 24.91
CA ALA A 198 25.32 -27.06 25.70
C ALA A 198 26.42 -27.79 24.91
N ALA A 199 27.59 -27.92 25.52
CA ALA A 199 28.75 -28.56 24.91
C ALA A 199 28.44 -30.03 24.61
N ASP A 200 28.56 -30.42 23.34
CA ASP A 200 28.53 -31.81 22.90
C ASP A 200 29.92 -32.23 22.38
N GLU A 201 30.18 -33.53 22.37
CA GLU A 201 31.50 -34.08 21.97
C GLU A 201 31.91 -33.62 20.57
N ARG A 202 30.93 -33.55 19.64
CA ARG A 202 31.16 -33.12 18.27
C ARG A 202 31.52 -31.64 18.18
N GLY A 203 30.79 -30.77 18.89
CA GLY A 203 31.08 -29.34 18.95
C GLY A 203 32.46 -29.07 19.56
N VAL A 204 32.83 -29.79 20.63
CA VAL A 204 34.18 -29.68 21.24
C VAL A 204 35.27 -30.06 20.22
N SER A 205 35.08 -31.12 19.44
CA SER A 205 36.02 -31.53 18.39
C SER A 205 36.17 -30.47 17.30
N ILE A 206 35.06 -29.85 16.87
CA ILE A 206 35.08 -28.76 15.89
C ILE A 206 35.78 -27.52 16.47
N ALA A 207 35.44 -27.13 17.69
CA ALA A 207 36.08 -26.02 18.39
C ALA A 207 37.60 -26.23 18.48
N HIS A 208 38.05 -27.41 18.89
CA HIS A 208 39.48 -27.75 18.92
C HIS A 208 40.14 -27.60 17.54
N THR A 209 39.48 -28.06 16.48
CA THR A 209 39.97 -27.92 15.10
C THR A 209 40.13 -26.44 14.73
N ILE A 210 39.13 -25.61 15.04
CA ILE A 210 39.16 -24.16 14.79
C ILE A 210 40.29 -23.50 15.58
N LEU A 211 40.38 -23.74 16.89
CA LEU A 211 41.42 -23.18 17.75
C LEU A 211 42.84 -23.55 17.27
N SER A 212 43.05 -24.80 16.87
CA SER A 212 44.34 -25.27 16.36
C SER A 212 44.75 -24.63 15.03
N ARG A 213 43.78 -24.15 14.25
CA ARG A 213 43.97 -23.53 12.92
C ARG A 213 43.73 -22.01 12.94
N LEU A 214 43.52 -21.39 14.10
CA LEU A 214 43.11 -19.98 14.23
C LEU A 214 44.05 -19.01 13.51
N TYR A 215 45.35 -19.31 13.49
CA TYR A 215 46.40 -18.55 12.80
C TYR A 215 46.17 -18.40 11.28
N VAL A 216 45.34 -19.26 10.67
CA VAL A 216 44.99 -19.21 9.25
C VAL A 216 44.09 -18.00 8.97
N TRP A 217 43.17 -17.69 9.88
CA TRP A 217 42.11 -16.70 9.64
C TRP A 217 42.30 -15.40 10.42
N GLU A 218 43.14 -15.36 11.46
CA GLU A 218 43.28 -14.19 12.35
C GLU A 218 43.66 -12.88 11.64
N ASN A 219 44.30 -12.96 10.47
CA ASN A 219 44.65 -11.80 9.66
C ASN A 219 43.51 -11.34 8.73
N GLU A 220 42.61 -12.25 8.34
CA GLU A 220 41.45 -11.96 7.50
C GLU A 220 40.27 -11.49 8.35
N ASP A 221 40.00 -12.21 9.44
CA ASP A 221 38.95 -11.90 10.41
C ASP A 221 39.51 -11.98 11.84
N ARG A 222 39.94 -10.82 12.33
CA ARG A 222 40.53 -10.69 13.67
C ARG A 222 39.50 -10.95 14.78
N SER A 223 38.20 -10.75 14.51
CA SER A 223 37.14 -10.99 15.50
C SER A 223 37.16 -12.41 16.06
N LEU A 224 37.66 -13.38 15.26
CA LEU A 224 37.83 -14.77 15.65
C LEU A 224 38.70 -14.93 16.90
N LEU A 225 39.69 -14.05 17.14
CA LEU A 225 40.51 -14.09 18.34
C LEU A 225 39.68 -13.94 19.62
N LEU A 226 38.68 -13.04 19.60
CA LEU A 226 37.76 -12.85 20.73
C LEU A 226 36.69 -13.93 20.78
N LEU A 227 36.09 -14.28 19.64
CA LEU A 227 35.03 -15.29 19.56
C LEU A 227 35.52 -16.69 20.00
N ALA A 228 36.82 -16.96 19.86
CA ALA A 228 37.47 -18.18 20.31
C ALA A 228 37.65 -18.27 21.84
N VAL A 229 37.69 -17.14 22.56
CA VAL A 229 38.03 -17.08 24.00
C VAL A 229 37.16 -18.02 24.86
N PRO A 230 35.83 -18.08 24.70
CA PRO A 230 34.98 -18.96 25.52
C PRO A 230 35.27 -20.45 25.32
N PHE A 231 35.87 -20.83 24.20
CA PHE A 231 36.20 -22.22 23.87
C PHE A 231 37.64 -22.59 24.23
N GLU A 232 38.48 -21.59 24.54
CA GLU A 232 39.88 -21.81 24.85
C GLU A 232 40.04 -22.22 26.31
N SER A 233 40.76 -23.33 26.52
CA SER A 233 41.00 -23.89 27.85
C SER A 233 42.25 -23.32 28.51
N ASP A 234 43.27 -22.93 27.72
CA ASP A 234 44.54 -22.38 28.23
C ASP A 234 44.39 -20.89 28.61
N PRO A 235 44.54 -20.53 29.90
CA PRO A 235 44.45 -19.14 30.35
C PRO A 235 45.44 -18.19 29.66
N SER A 236 46.63 -18.69 29.31
CA SER A 236 47.68 -17.88 28.68
C SER A 236 47.29 -17.51 27.25
N VAL A 237 46.63 -18.42 26.54
CA VAL A 237 46.14 -18.20 25.18
C VAL A 237 44.93 -17.27 25.21
N ARG A 238 44.00 -17.42 26.18
CA ARG A 238 42.89 -16.48 26.38
C ARG A 238 43.38 -15.04 26.60
N ASP A 239 44.29 -14.84 27.56
CA ASP A 239 44.85 -13.52 27.86
C ASP A 239 45.54 -12.91 26.63
N ARG A 240 46.36 -13.71 25.93
CA ARG A 240 47.00 -13.28 24.68
C ARG A 240 45.98 -12.84 23.65
N ASN A 241 44.96 -13.65 23.35
CA ASN A 241 43.99 -13.34 22.31
C ASN A 241 43.21 -12.06 22.62
N ILE A 242 42.77 -11.88 23.88
CA ILE A 242 42.09 -10.65 24.33
C ILE A 242 43.01 -9.43 24.20
N ARG A 243 44.25 -9.51 24.68
CA ARG A 243 45.21 -8.40 24.60
C ARG A 243 45.61 -8.07 23.16
N THR A 244 45.83 -9.07 22.32
CA THR A 244 46.17 -8.88 20.90
C THR A 244 45.06 -8.12 20.19
N TRP A 245 43.80 -8.55 20.36
CA TRP A 245 42.66 -7.85 19.78
C TRP A 245 42.56 -6.40 20.30
N ARG A 246 42.63 -6.21 21.64
CA ARG A 246 42.50 -4.89 22.28
C ARG A 246 43.62 -3.92 21.87
N SER A 247 44.86 -4.39 21.75
CA SER A 247 46.03 -3.56 21.45
C SER A 247 46.14 -3.18 19.97
N MET A 248 45.70 -4.06 19.08
CA MET A 248 45.71 -3.79 17.63
C MET A 248 44.47 -3.00 17.17
N GLY A 249 43.37 -3.02 17.91
CA GLY A 249 42.16 -2.25 17.60
C GLY A 249 42.34 -0.73 17.72
N SER A 250 43.35 -0.26 18.46
CA SER A 250 43.62 1.17 18.64
C SER A 250 44.21 1.87 17.39
N SER A 251 44.68 1.10 16.39
CA SER A 251 45.26 1.62 15.14
C SER A 251 44.36 1.51 13.91
N ASP A 252 43.23 0.82 14.02
CA ASP A 252 42.30 0.63 12.91
C ASP A 252 41.30 1.78 12.87
N SER A 253 41.04 2.31 11.66
CA SER A 253 40.05 3.36 11.44
C SER A 253 38.68 2.97 12.02
N VAL A 254 38.01 3.95 12.63
CA VAL A 254 36.75 3.94 13.41
C VAL A 254 35.50 3.30 12.74
N HIS A 255 35.62 2.62 11.60
CA HIS A 255 34.48 2.05 10.85
C HIS A 255 34.71 0.61 10.34
N SER A 256 35.48 -0.22 11.04
CA SER A 256 35.54 -1.65 10.74
C SER A 256 34.41 -2.40 11.46
N LYS A 257 33.90 -3.49 10.87
CA LYS A 257 32.96 -4.47 11.50
C LYS A 257 33.40 -5.01 12.88
N ASP A 258 34.59 -4.65 13.34
CA ASP A 258 35.17 -5.05 14.63
C ASP A 258 34.84 -4.06 15.77
N SER A 259 34.38 -2.83 15.50
CA SER A 259 34.03 -1.85 16.54
C SER A 259 32.98 -2.38 17.52
N ASP A 260 32.10 -3.24 17.02
CA ASP A 260 30.94 -3.76 17.74
C ASP A 260 31.32 -4.77 18.83
N LEU A 261 32.55 -5.29 18.80
CA LEU A 261 33.04 -6.26 19.79
C LEU A 261 33.80 -5.61 20.95
N ALA A 262 34.00 -4.30 20.96
CA ALA A 262 34.70 -3.60 22.03
C ALA A 262 34.03 -3.79 23.42
N PRO A 263 32.69 -3.67 23.56
CA PRO A 263 32.01 -3.98 24.81
C PRO A 263 32.23 -5.42 25.27
N LYS A 264 32.10 -6.39 24.36
CA LYS A 264 32.36 -7.81 24.61
C LYS A 264 33.81 -8.07 25.05
N ALA A 265 34.77 -7.39 24.44
CA ALA A 265 36.17 -7.50 24.81
C ALA A 265 36.46 -6.97 26.22
N ALA A 266 35.81 -5.87 26.62
CA ALA A 266 35.90 -5.32 27.98
C ALA A 266 35.26 -6.27 29.00
N ALA A 267 34.11 -6.85 28.68
CA ALA A 267 33.44 -7.83 29.53
C ALA A 267 34.30 -9.09 29.75
N LEU A 268 34.86 -9.67 28.68
CA LEU A 268 35.79 -10.81 28.78
C LEU A 268 37.08 -10.45 29.52
N ALA A 269 37.61 -9.24 29.31
CA ALA A 269 38.79 -8.77 30.02
C ALA A 269 38.53 -8.65 31.53
N LEU A 270 37.32 -8.26 31.95
CA LEU A 270 36.93 -8.29 33.36
C LEU A 270 36.82 -9.73 33.88
N GLU A 271 36.12 -10.60 33.16
CA GLU A 271 35.89 -12.01 33.53
C GLU A 271 37.21 -12.74 33.82
N TYR A 272 38.23 -12.51 32.99
CA TYR A 272 39.54 -13.14 33.12
C TYR A 272 40.57 -12.29 33.89
N GLY A 273 40.14 -11.20 34.55
CA GLY A 273 40.99 -10.41 35.45
C GLY A 273 42.10 -9.60 34.77
N ILE A 274 41.92 -9.25 33.50
CA ILE A 274 42.85 -8.43 32.70
C ILE A 274 42.71 -6.94 33.05
N ILE A 275 41.49 -6.49 33.37
CA ILE A 275 41.14 -5.12 33.79
C ILE A 275 40.30 -5.13 35.07
N GLY A 276 40.19 -3.99 35.75
CA GLY A 276 39.35 -3.84 36.94
C GLY A 276 37.88 -3.54 36.64
N GLU A 277 37.01 -3.67 37.66
CA GLU A 277 35.55 -3.45 37.52
C GLU A 277 35.20 -2.05 37.01
N LEU A 278 35.84 -0.99 37.53
CA LEU A 278 35.57 0.40 37.14
C LEU A 278 35.98 0.69 35.69
N ASP A 279 37.12 0.14 35.27
CA ASP A 279 37.62 0.28 33.89
C ASP A 279 36.68 -0.43 32.93
N ALA A 280 36.25 -1.66 33.26
CA ALA A 280 35.32 -2.43 32.45
C ALA A 280 33.98 -1.71 32.25
N VAL A 281 33.39 -1.15 33.32
CA VAL A 281 32.17 -0.34 33.22
C VAL A 281 32.42 0.92 32.38
N THR A 282 33.58 1.55 32.50
CA THR A 282 33.88 2.76 31.71
C THR A 282 34.08 2.43 30.23
N GLU A 283 34.73 1.31 29.90
CA GLU A 283 34.97 0.89 28.52
C GLU A 283 33.69 0.43 27.80
N VAL A 284 32.83 -0.35 28.47
CA VAL A 284 31.55 -0.81 27.87
C VAL A 284 30.62 0.36 27.52
N PHE A 285 30.66 1.44 28.31
CA PHE A 285 29.86 2.65 28.08
C PHE A 285 30.67 3.80 27.44
N GLY A 286 31.93 3.55 27.05
CA GLY A 286 32.90 4.57 26.67
C GLY A 286 32.91 4.94 25.19
N SER A 287 32.24 4.17 24.34
CA SER A 287 32.05 4.47 22.92
C SER A 287 31.20 5.73 22.77
N ALA A 288 31.78 6.77 22.17
CA ALA A 288 31.13 8.06 21.92
C ALA A 288 29.93 7.95 20.95
N ASP A 289 29.85 6.85 20.19
CA ASP A 289 28.81 6.56 19.22
C ASP A 289 27.80 5.53 19.75
N SER A 290 27.15 5.88 20.87
CA SER A 290 25.75 5.59 21.19
C SER A 290 25.15 4.17 21.08
N ILE A 291 25.87 3.08 20.73
CA ILE A 291 25.31 1.71 20.68
C ILE A 291 25.74 0.93 21.93
N LEU A 292 24.78 0.37 22.67
CA LEU A 292 25.01 -0.44 23.86
C LEU A 292 24.77 -1.93 23.58
N ASP A 293 25.77 -2.75 23.88
CA ASP A 293 25.71 -4.21 23.81
C ASP A 293 25.12 -4.78 25.11
N LEU A 294 23.90 -5.32 25.05
CA LEU A 294 23.20 -5.85 26.22
C LEU A 294 23.85 -7.11 26.80
N ASP A 295 24.52 -7.94 26.00
CA ASP A 295 25.20 -9.15 26.48
C ASP A 295 26.44 -8.78 27.31
N ALA A 296 27.19 -7.77 26.85
CA ALA A 296 28.30 -7.21 27.59
C ALA A 296 27.83 -6.60 28.92
N VAL A 297 26.72 -5.84 28.91
CA VAL A 297 26.12 -5.29 30.14
C VAL A 297 25.66 -6.40 31.09
N GLY A 298 25.06 -7.48 30.57
CA GLY A 298 24.63 -8.63 31.36
C GLY A 298 25.80 -9.33 32.03
N THR A 299 26.91 -9.47 31.29
CA THR A 299 28.17 -10.00 31.82
C THR A 299 28.70 -9.11 32.94
N LEU A 300 28.77 -7.78 32.75
CA LEU A 300 29.16 -6.84 33.80
C LEU A 300 28.27 -6.97 35.03
N PHE A 301 26.95 -7.04 34.86
CA PHE A 301 25.99 -7.17 35.97
C PHE A 301 26.23 -8.43 36.81
N SER A 302 26.65 -9.54 36.17
CA SER A 302 26.95 -10.80 36.83
C SER A 302 28.30 -10.80 37.57
N LEU A 303 29.28 -10.02 37.10
CA LEU A 303 30.66 -10.04 37.60
C LEU A 303 30.99 -8.92 38.58
N VAL A 304 30.39 -7.74 38.42
CA VAL A 304 30.68 -6.56 39.25
C VAL A 304 30.21 -6.80 40.69
N ALA A 305 31.15 -6.81 41.63
CA ALA A 305 30.86 -7.08 43.03
C ALA A 305 30.95 -5.82 43.91
N THR A 306 31.83 -4.87 43.59
CA THR A 306 32.07 -3.70 44.43
C THR A 306 30.93 -2.69 44.38
N ASP A 307 30.64 -2.06 45.52
CA ASP A 307 29.58 -1.03 45.62
C ASP A 307 29.86 0.15 44.67
N GLU A 308 31.12 0.56 44.56
CA GLU A 308 31.56 1.66 43.70
C GLU A 308 31.26 1.38 42.22
N ALA A 309 31.59 0.17 41.74
CA ALA A 309 31.31 -0.20 40.36
C ALA A 309 29.82 -0.46 40.10
N ARG A 310 29.07 -0.98 41.07
CA ARG A 310 27.59 -1.10 40.98
C ARG A 310 26.94 0.28 40.85
N ILE A 311 27.33 1.23 41.68
CA ILE A 311 26.83 2.61 41.62
C ILE A 311 27.14 3.24 40.25
N LEU A 312 28.37 3.06 39.76
CA LEU A 312 28.76 3.57 38.44
C LEU A 312 27.92 2.93 37.32
N LEU A 313 27.76 1.60 37.33
CA LEU A 313 26.97 0.86 36.33
C LEU A 313 25.52 1.38 36.26
N PHE A 314 24.83 1.49 37.40
CA PHE A 314 23.46 2.00 37.42
C PHE A 314 23.37 3.48 37.07
N SER A 315 24.37 4.29 37.45
CA SER A 315 24.44 5.70 37.02
C SER A 315 24.59 5.82 35.50
N ARG A 316 25.36 4.93 34.86
CA ARG A 316 25.51 4.88 33.40
C ARG A 316 24.22 4.45 32.72
N LEU A 317 23.58 3.38 33.20
CA LEU A 317 22.28 2.92 32.68
C LEU A 317 21.17 3.96 32.84
N GLY A 318 21.09 4.63 33.99
CA GLY A 318 20.09 5.68 34.25
C GLY A 318 20.32 6.96 33.44
N GLY A 319 21.56 7.23 33.02
CA GLY A 319 21.90 8.37 32.15
C GLY A 319 22.02 8.01 30.67
N PHE A 320 21.87 6.73 30.31
CA PHE A 320 22.16 6.25 28.96
C PHE A 320 21.26 6.92 27.93
N SER A 321 21.87 7.44 26.86
CA SER A 321 21.15 7.99 25.71
C SER A 321 21.85 7.48 24.45
N GLY A 322 21.14 6.71 23.65
CA GLY A 322 21.72 5.94 22.55
C GLY A 322 20.82 4.82 22.05
N ALA A 323 21.32 4.04 21.11
CA ALA A 323 20.68 2.88 20.52
C ALA A 323 21.08 1.57 21.22
N VAL A 324 20.18 0.61 21.19
CA VAL A 324 20.38 -0.78 21.56
C VAL A 324 19.83 -1.63 20.43
N PHE A 325 20.66 -2.52 19.89
CA PHE A 325 20.20 -3.52 18.94
C PHE A 325 19.95 -4.82 19.68
N SER A 326 18.83 -5.47 19.37
CA SER A 326 18.48 -6.77 19.93
C SER A 326 18.42 -7.79 18.80
N ASP A 327 19.24 -8.83 18.89
CA ASP A 327 19.26 -10.00 18.02
C ASP A 327 18.83 -11.20 18.88
N ARG A 328 17.51 -11.39 18.99
CA ARG A 328 16.94 -12.35 19.95
C ARG A 328 17.06 -13.78 19.44
N ASN A 329 17.08 -13.94 18.12
CA ASN A 329 17.27 -15.24 17.48
C ASN A 329 18.77 -15.61 17.36
N ASN A 330 19.66 -14.68 17.74
CA ASN A 330 21.12 -14.77 17.72
C ASN A 330 21.62 -15.19 16.33
N ASP A 331 21.10 -14.53 15.29
CA ASP A 331 21.44 -14.79 13.90
C ASP A 331 22.43 -13.89 13.19
N GLY A 332 22.94 -12.93 13.93
CA GLY A 332 23.88 -11.92 13.46
C GLY A 332 23.18 -10.78 12.74
N ILE A 333 21.84 -10.78 12.68
CA ILE A 333 21.02 -9.72 12.13
C ILE A 333 20.05 -9.26 13.22
N SER A 334 20.04 -7.98 13.52
CA SER A 334 19.20 -7.44 14.59
C SER A 334 17.71 -7.48 14.19
N ASP A 335 16.88 -8.04 15.08
CA ASP A 335 15.41 -8.08 14.94
C ASP A 335 14.77 -6.75 15.34
N SER A 336 15.46 -5.96 16.16
CA SER A 336 14.94 -4.69 16.65
C SER A 336 16.02 -3.67 17.00
N LEU A 337 15.60 -2.40 16.95
CA LEU A 337 16.36 -1.23 17.34
C LEU A 337 15.57 -0.45 18.39
N LEU A 338 16.15 -0.25 19.57
CA LEU A 338 15.59 0.58 20.63
C LEU A 338 16.46 1.80 20.83
N GLN A 339 15.87 3.00 20.78
CA GLN A 339 16.53 4.25 21.14
C GLN A 339 16.09 4.67 22.54
N TYR A 340 17.07 5.06 23.35
CA TYR A 340 16.91 5.48 24.72
C TYR A 340 17.30 6.95 24.87
N ALA A 341 16.57 7.64 25.74
CA ALA A 341 16.92 8.94 26.27
C ALA A 341 16.83 8.88 27.80
N HIS A 342 17.91 9.27 28.49
CA HIS A 342 17.97 9.28 29.95
C HIS A 342 17.57 7.93 30.60
N GLY A 343 18.07 6.83 30.05
CA GLY A 343 17.83 5.48 30.53
C GLY A 343 16.41 4.95 30.27
N ARG A 344 15.61 5.64 29.44
CA ARG A 344 14.24 5.25 29.11
C ARG A 344 14.05 5.09 27.60
N PRO A 345 13.32 4.06 27.14
CA PRO A 345 12.96 3.94 25.74
C PRO A 345 12.18 5.16 25.24
N GLU A 346 12.60 5.72 24.11
CA GLU A 346 11.90 6.79 23.38
C GLU A 346 11.31 6.27 22.07
N LEU A 347 12.03 5.36 21.42
CA LEU A 347 11.61 4.73 20.17
C LEU A 347 11.99 3.24 20.20
N ALA A 348 11.09 2.37 19.74
CA ALA A 348 11.41 0.97 19.45
C ALA A 348 10.93 0.62 18.05
N VAL A 349 11.80 0.04 17.23
CA VAL A 349 11.52 -0.40 15.87
C VAL A 349 11.76 -1.90 15.81
N PHE A 350 10.80 -2.64 15.25
CA PHE A 350 10.86 -4.08 15.11
C PHE A 350 10.72 -4.47 13.64
N ASP A 351 11.64 -5.29 13.17
CA ASP A 351 11.67 -5.92 11.84
C ASP A 351 11.85 -7.43 12.08
N THR A 352 10.73 -8.10 12.37
CA THR A 352 10.73 -9.47 12.90
C THR A 352 11.05 -10.51 11.84
N ASN A 353 10.96 -10.14 10.57
CA ASN A 353 11.34 -10.99 9.44
C ASN A 353 12.66 -10.55 8.79
N GLN A 354 13.31 -9.52 9.35
CA GLN A 354 14.60 -8.98 8.93
C GLN A 354 14.64 -8.53 7.46
N ASP A 355 13.49 -8.16 6.89
CA ASP A 355 13.38 -7.82 5.47
C ASP A 355 13.74 -6.35 5.15
N GLY A 356 14.09 -5.58 6.18
CA GLY A 356 14.43 -4.15 6.10
C GLY A 356 13.21 -3.23 6.08
N VAL A 357 12.00 -3.76 6.27
CA VAL A 357 10.76 -3.00 6.41
C VAL A 357 10.26 -3.15 7.85
N GLU A 358 10.00 -2.03 8.53
CA GLU A 358 9.49 -2.07 9.89
C GLU A 358 8.08 -2.69 9.97
N ASP A 359 7.95 -3.73 10.79
CA ASP A 359 6.66 -4.33 11.16
C ASP A 359 5.93 -3.45 12.17
N TYR A 360 6.68 -3.00 13.18
CA TYR A 360 6.20 -2.15 14.25
C TYR A 360 7.19 -1.03 14.53
N ARG A 361 6.65 0.17 14.72
CA ARG A 361 7.38 1.30 15.28
C ARG A 361 6.60 1.88 16.45
N VAL A 362 7.25 1.96 17.61
CA VAL A 362 6.63 2.35 18.87
C VAL A 362 7.31 3.61 19.38
N GLU A 363 6.53 4.68 19.49
CA GLU A 363 6.97 5.94 20.09
C GLU A 363 6.52 5.97 21.55
N CYS A 364 7.47 6.22 22.43
CA CYS A 364 7.31 6.19 23.87
C CYS A 364 7.42 7.60 24.48
N ASP A 365 6.70 7.82 25.58
CA ASP A 365 6.78 9.01 26.41
C ASP A 365 7.25 8.60 27.81
N LEU A 366 8.46 9.02 28.18
CA LEU A 366 9.14 8.60 29.42
C LEU A 366 9.21 7.08 29.61
N GLY A 367 9.41 6.34 28.52
CA GLY A 367 9.45 4.88 28.51
C GLY A 367 8.11 4.24 28.18
N ALA A 368 6.98 4.94 28.25
CA ALA A 368 5.66 4.32 28.02
C ALA A 368 5.12 4.50 26.60
N PRO A 369 4.64 3.44 25.91
CA PRO A 369 4.11 3.57 24.56
C PRO A 369 2.96 4.56 24.48
N ARG A 370 3.09 5.49 23.54
CA ARG A 370 2.11 6.54 23.28
C ARG A 370 1.48 6.36 21.91
N THR A 371 2.29 5.96 20.93
CA THR A 371 1.86 5.70 19.56
C THR A 371 2.53 4.44 19.04
N VAL A 372 1.78 3.59 18.35
CA VAL A 372 2.31 2.41 17.64
C VAL A 372 1.92 2.53 16.17
N PHE A 373 2.90 2.41 15.28
CA PHE A 373 2.74 2.33 13.85
C PHE A 373 2.94 0.89 13.40
N MET A 374 2.15 0.44 12.42
CA MET A 374 2.25 -0.88 11.81
C MET A 374 2.14 -0.80 10.29
N HIS A 375 2.52 -1.89 9.61
CA HIS A 375 2.37 -2.06 8.16
C HIS A 375 3.01 -0.87 7.41
N SER A 376 4.28 -0.59 7.72
CA SER A 376 5.04 0.53 7.14
C SER A 376 4.38 1.91 7.32
N GLY A 377 3.72 2.12 8.47
CA GLY A 377 3.09 3.39 8.84
C GLY A 377 1.69 3.63 8.28
N THR A 378 1.08 2.65 7.61
CA THR A 378 -0.30 2.77 7.10
C THR A 378 -1.37 2.70 8.20
N THR A 379 -1.01 2.11 9.34
CA THR A 379 -1.84 2.07 10.54
C THR A 379 -1.12 2.74 11.71
N GLU A 380 -1.80 3.66 12.39
CA GLU A 380 -1.32 4.39 13.55
C GLU A 380 -2.31 4.22 14.71
N VAL A 381 -1.83 3.71 15.84
CA VAL A 381 -2.62 3.47 17.06
C VAL A 381 -2.14 4.42 18.13
N ARG A 382 -3.03 5.25 18.66
CA ARG A 382 -2.73 6.20 19.74
C ARG A 382 -3.40 5.75 21.03
N TYR A 383 -2.65 5.79 22.12
CA TYR A 383 -3.13 5.40 23.45
C TYR A 383 -3.58 6.61 24.26
N SER A 384 -4.55 6.41 25.15
CA SER A 384 -4.88 7.39 26.20
C SER A 384 -3.91 7.22 27.37
N VAL A 385 -3.90 6.01 27.92
CA VAL A 385 -2.91 5.47 28.86
C VAL A 385 -2.70 4.03 28.40
N TYR A 386 -1.46 3.65 28.13
CA TYR A 386 -1.16 2.30 27.67
C TYR A 386 -1.67 1.23 28.67
N PRO A 387 -2.35 0.15 28.23
CA PRO A 387 -2.64 -0.26 26.84
C PRO A 387 -4.04 0.14 26.32
N SER A 388 -4.72 1.11 26.95
CA SER A 388 -6.04 1.59 26.51
C SER A 388 -5.93 2.43 25.23
N VAL A 389 -6.58 1.95 24.16
CA VAL A 389 -6.52 2.60 22.84
C VAL A 389 -7.51 3.76 22.79
N ARG A 390 -7.03 4.93 22.37
CA ARG A 390 -7.83 6.14 22.18
C ARG A 390 -8.36 6.26 20.76
N SER A 391 -7.48 6.08 19.78
CA SER A 391 -7.82 6.22 18.37
C SER A 391 -6.92 5.37 17.49
N VAL A 392 -7.45 4.95 16.35
CA VAL A 392 -6.70 4.22 15.33
C VAL A 392 -6.92 4.88 13.98
N ARG A 393 -5.84 5.26 13.29
CA ARG A 393 -5.89 5.71 11.89
C ARG A 393 -5.43 4.56 11.02
N SER A 394 -6.24 4.14 10.07
CA SER A 394 -5.94 3.02 9.16
C SER A 394 -6.37 3.41 7.75
N GLY A 395 -5.39 3.57 6.84
CA GLY A 395 -5.65 4.09 5.50
C GLY A 395 -6.25 5.50 5.55
N SER A 396 -7.41 5.69 4.92
CA SER A 396 -8.13 6.97 4.91
C SER A 396 -9.07 7.17 6.11
N ARG A 397 -9.24 6.15 6.97
CA ARG A 397 -10.18 6.19 8.10
C ARG A 397 -9.47 6.51 9.41
N GLU A 398 -10.11 7.33 10.24
CA GLU A 398 -9.70 7.55 11.64
C GLU A 398 -10.83 7.15 12.58
N TYR A 399 -10.59 6.13 13.39
CA TYR A 399 -11.50 5.59 14.39
C TYR A 399 -11.22 6.24 15.74
N THR A 400 -12.23 6.85 16.36
CA THR A 400 -12.16 7.31 17.75
C THR A 400 -12.89 6.32 18.64
N LEU A 401 -12.16 5.72 19.58
CA LEU A 401 -12.69 4.67 20.44
C LEU A 401 -13.49 5.23 21.61
N LYS A 402 -14.45 4.43 22.10
CA LYS A 402 -15.09 4.70 23.39
C LYS A 402 -14.00 4.57 24.48
N PRO A 403 -14.01 5.40 25.53
CA PRO A 403 -13.05 5.27 26.62
C PRO A 403 -13.05 3.84 27.16
N GLU A 404 -11.85 3.26 27.30
CA GLU A 404 -11.64 1.92 27.88
C GLU A 404 -12.37 0.76 27.16
N SER A 405 -12.86 0.94 25.93
CA SER A 405 -13.54 -0.13 25.19
C SER A 405 -12.57 -1.14 24.55
N LEU A 406 -11.35 -0.69 24.24
CA LEU A 406 -10.32 -1.53 23.62
C LEU A 406 -8.99 -1.38 24.38
N TYR A 407 -8.46 -2.53 24.78
CA TYR A 407 -7.10 -2.68 25.28
C TYR A 407 -6.32 -3.49 24.25
N TRP A 408 -5.16 -3.00 23.85
CA TRP A 408 -4.30 -3.66 22.87
C TRP A 408 -2.86 -3.40 23.24
N ALA A 409 -2.08 -4.46 23.45
CA ALA A 409 -0.77 -4.37 24.07
C ALA A 409 0.31 -5.08 23.23
N PRO A 410 0.63 -4.59 22.02
CA PRO A 410 1.55 -5.28 21.10
C PRO A 410 2.98 -5.40 21.63
N VAL A 411 3.30 -4.65 22.69
CA VAL A 411 4.62 -4.62 23.31
C VAL A 411 4.50 -4.72 24.82
N GLU A 412 5.55 -5.18 25.48
CA GLU A 412 5.64 -5.19 26.93
C GLU A 412 7.00 -4.67 27.39
N TRP A 413 7.06 -4.22 28.64
CA TRP A 413 8.31 -3.83 29.28
C TRP A 413 8.88 -5.00 30.07
N VAL A 414 10.09 -5.40 29.71
CA VAL A 414 10.81 -6.44 30.43
C VAL A 414 11.94 -5.77 31.22
N PRO A 415 11.94 -5.83 32.56
CA PRO A 415 13.06 -5.32 33.35
C PRO A 415 14.28 -6.20 33.09
N LEU A 416 15.35 -5.62 32.55
CA LEU A 416 16.62 -6.31 32.33
C LEU A 416 17.49 -6.27 33.59
N TYR A 417 17.64 -5.06 34.16
CA TYR A 417 18.55 -4.82 35.28
C TYR A 417 17.87 -4.01 36.36
N THR A 418 17.86 -4.53 37.59
CA THR A 418 17.27 -3.87 38.76
C THR A 418 18.34 -3.64 39.80
N GLY A 419 18.50 -2.38 40.23
CA GLY A 419 19.39 -2.00 41.31
C GLY A 419 18.65 -1.89 42.64
N PRO A 420 19.37 -1.91 43.78
CA PRO A 420 18.75 -1.86 45.11
C PRO A 420 17.85 -0.63 45.33
N ASP A 421 18.18 0.51 44.72
CA ASP A 421 17.48 1.80 44.88
C ASP A 421 17.27 2.56 43.55
N SER A 422 17.47 1.90 42.40
CA SER A 422 17.32 2.52 41.08
C SER A 422 16.08 1.99 40.36
N GLN A 423 15.40 2.86 39.62
CA GLN A 423 14.39 2.38 38.67
C GLN A 423 15.04 1.38 37.68
N PRO A 424 14.34 0.29 37.31
CA PRO A 424 14.93 -0.71 36.43
C PRO A 424 15.30 -0.12 35.08
N PHE A 425 16.29 -0.71 34.44
CA PHE A 425 16.52 -0.54 33.01
C PHE A 425 15.64 -1.57 32.29
N PHE A 426 14.71 -1.09 31.48
CA PHE A 426 13.71 -1.94 30.80
C PHE A 426 13.98 -1.97 29.30
N GLU A 427 13.72 -3.13 28.69
CA GLU A 427 13.58 -3.28 27.26
C GLU A 427 12.10 -3.29 26.87
N VAL A 428 11.78 -2.77 25.69
CA VAL A 428 10.46 -2.92 25.06
C VAL A 428 10.55 -4.09 24.09
N VAL A 429 9.71 -5.11 24.28
CA VAL A 429 9.69 -6.31 23.43
C VAL A 429 8.30 -6.54 22.85
N LEU A 430 8.21 -7.18 21.68
CA LEU A 430 6.92 -7.56 21.10
C LEU A 430 6.27 -8.69 21.89
N THR A 431 4.94 -8.62 22.02
CA THR A 431 4.12 -9.66 22.63
C THR A 431 3.61 -10.64 21.57
N GLU A 432 3.75 -11.95 21.81
CA GLU A 432 3.40 -13.00 20.81
C GLU A 432 1.89 -13.28 20.71
N THR A 433 1.07 -12.74 21.61
CA THR A 433 -0.33 -13.18 21.80
C THR A 433 -1.39 -12.16 21.40
N GLU A 434 -1.01 -10.97 20.94
CA GLU A 434 -1.99 -9.91 20.71
C GLU A 434 -2.84 -10.14 19.46
N PRO A 435 -4.16 -9.85 19.53
CA PRO A 435 -5.02 -9.98 18.38
C PRO A 435 -4.70 -8.94 17.31
N VAL A 436 -4.85 -9.33 16.04
CA VAL A 436 -4.77 -8.41 14.91
C VAL A 436 -5.90 -7.38 15.01
N LEU A 437 -5.56 -6.09 14.88
CA LEU A 437 -6.53 -4.98 14.85
C LEU A 437 -7.34 -4.97 13.55
N SER A 438 -8.33 -5.84 13.47
CA SER A 438 -9.26 -5.88 12.35
C SER A 438 -10.21 -4.68 12.34
N GLU A 439 -10.64 -4.26 11.15
CA GLU A 439 -11.65 -3.20 10.98
C GLU A 439 -12.93 -3.49 11.78
N ARG A 440 -13.37 -4.75 11.83
CA ARG A 440 -14.52 -5.18 12.63
C ARG A 440 -14.33 -4.85 14.12
N LEU A 441 -13.15 -5.13 14.67
CA LEU A 441 -12.83 -4.84 16.07
C LEU A 441 -12.84 -3.34 16.34
N LEU A 442 -12.29 -2.54 15.42
CA LEU A 442 -12.29 -1.08 15.52
C LEU A 442 -13.72 -0.53 15.50
N ILE A 443 -14.55 -0.94 14.55
CA ILE A 443 -15.94 -0.50 14.41
C ILE A 443 -16.77 -0.85 15.66
N GLN A 444 -16.61 -2.06 16.21
CA GLN A 444 -17.36 -2.48 17.41
C GLN A 444 -17.04 -1.63 18.64
N ASN A 445 -15.79 -1.19 18.77
CA ASN A 445 -15.30 -0.43 19.92
C ASN A 445 -15.28 1.08 19.71
N ALA A 446 -15.46 1.55 18.47
CA ALA A 446 -15.48 2.95 18.11
C ALA A 446 -16.75 3.66 18.60
N SER A 447 -16.58 4.90 19.05
CA SER A 447 -17.70 5.84 19.24
C SER A 447 -18.10 6.48 17.91
N PHE A 448 -17.10 6.78 17.08
CA PHE A 448 -17.30 7.27 15.72
C PHE A 448 -16.03 7.02 14.89
N TYR A 449 -16.16 7.09 13.57
CA TYR A 449 -15.00 7.20 12.67
C TYR A 449 -15.20 8.32 11.67
N THR A 450 -14.10 8.80 11.08
CA THR A 450 -14.09 9.78 10.00
C THR A 450 -13.42 9.25 8.75
N GLU A 451 -13.92 9.63 7.58
CA GLU A 451 -13.31 9.31 6.28
C GLU A 451 -13.53 10.45 5.26
N PRO A 452 -12.70 10.57 4.21
CA PRO A 452 -12.94 11.52 3.13
C PRO A 452 -14.31 11.30 2.47
N ASP A 453 -14.98 12.40 2.14
CA ASP A 453 -16.26 12.31 1.43
C ASP A 453 -16.02 11.93 -0.04
N PRO A 454 -16.61 10.82 -0.55
CA PRO A 454 -16.48 10.45 -1.95
C PRO A 454 -17.09 11.47 -2.91
N ASP A 455 -18.08 12.27 -2.46
CA ASP A 455 -18.79 13.24 -3.28
C ASP A 455 -18.16 14.65 -3.23
N ASN A 456 -17.28 14.91 -2.25
CA ASN A 456 -16.60 16.19 -2.07
C ASN A 456 -15.15 15.95 -1.62
N SER A 457 -14.18 16.21 -2.49
CA SER A 457 -12.76 15.97 -2.21
C SER A 457 -12.19 16.82 -1.05
N ALA A 458 -12.84 17.93 -0.70
CA ALA A 458 -12.51 18.76 0.46
C ALA A 458 -13.32 18.38 1.72
N GLY A 459 -14.29 17.47 1.58
CA GLY A 459 -15.20 17.05 2.62
C GLY A 459 -14.69 15.86 3.44
N ILE A 460 -15.11 15.81 4.71
CA ILE A 460 -14.87 14.68 5.62
C ILE A 460 -16.22 14.27 6.21
N VAL A 461 -16.53 12.98 6.20
CA VAL A 461 -17.74 12.41 6.80
C VAL A 461 -17.40 11.76 8.13
N ARG A 462 -18.10 12.13 9.18
CA ARG A 462 -18.03 11.52 10.52
C ARG A 462 -19.23 10.63 10.75
N PHE A 463 -19.02 9.33 10.94
CA PHE A 463 -20.06 8.36 11.27
C PHE A 463 -20.07 8.06 12.76
N VAL A 464 -21.17 8.36 13.44
CA VAL A 464 -21.40 8.00 14.84
C VAL A 464 -21.96 6.58 14.91
N LEU A 465 -21.41 5.77 15.82
CA LEU A 465 -21.73 4.37 15.96
C LEU A 465 -22.37 4.06 17.32
N ASP A 466 -23.36 3.18 17.30
CA ASP A 466 -23.81 2.44 18.47
C ASP A 466 -23.50 0.95 18.26
N SER A 467 -22.65 0.40 19.13
CA SER A 467 -22.26 -1.01 19.09
C SER A 467 -21.82 -1.53 17.70
N GLY A 468 -21.14 -0.67 16.93
CA GLY A 468 -20.67 -0.96 15.56
C GLY A 468 -21.69 -0.72 14.45
N ILE A 469 -22.88 -0.22 14.78
CA ILE A 469 -23.94 0.10 13.83
C ILE A 469 -24.02 1.63 13.67
N PRO A 470 -23.95 2.17 12.44
CA PRO A 470 -24.15 3.60 12.22
C PRO A 470 -25.53 4.09 12.71
N VAL A 471 -25.54 5.21 13.43
CA VAL A 471 -26.77 5.87 13.91
C VAL A 471 -26.94 7.27 13.30
N SER A 472 -25.83 7.96 13.03
CA SER A 472 -25.83 9.23 12.30
C SER A 472 -24.50 9.43 11.56
N ALA A 473 -24.51 10.28 10.55
CA ALA A 473 -23.30 10.79 9.91
C ALA A 473 -23.40 12.29 9.65
N GLU A 474 -22.28 13.00 9.77
CA GLU A 474 -22.15 14.42 9.45
C GLU A 474 -21.01 14.61 8.46
N ALA A 475 -21.28 15.19 7.30
CA ALA A 475 -20.25 15.62 6.36
C ALA A 475 -19.93 17.10 6.54
N ARG A 476 -18.63 17.41 6.58
CA ARG A 476 -18.13 18.76 6.84
C ARG A 476 -17.04 19.15 5.86
N GLU A 477 -17.03 20.42 5.48
CA GLU A 477 -15.95 21.07 4.74
C GLU A 477 -15.49 22.28 5.53
N GLN A 478 -14.18 22.39 5.81
CA GLN A 478 -13.59 23.48 6.60
C GLN A 478 -14.31 23.74 7.96
N GLY A 479 -14.92 22.70 8.54
CA GLY A 479 -15.66 22.77 9.80
C GLY A 479 -17.16 23.07 9.68
N ALA A 480 -17.64 23.54 8.52
CA ALA A 480 -19.06 23.76 8.24
C ALA A 480 -19.75 22.45 7.84
N VAL A 481 -20.95 22.19 8.37
CA VAL A 481 -21.73 20.98 8.06
C VAL A 481 -22.58 21.26 6.83
N TYR A 482 -22.39 20.50 5.75
CA TYR A 482 -23.24 20.59 4.55
C TYR A 482 -24.16 19.38 4.38
N ARG A 483 -23.95 18.29 5.14
CA ARG A 483 -24.80 17.10 5.09
C ARG A 483 -24.92 16.43 6.45
N HIS A 484 -26.15 16.10 6.83
CA HIS A 484 -26.44 15.29 8.02
C HIS A 484 -27.35 14.11 7.65
N THR A 485 -26.90 12.89 7.93
CA THR A 485 -27.62 11.65 7.63
C THR A 485 -27.98 10.93 8.93
N THR A 486 -29.23 10.47 9.06
CA THR A 486 -29.69 9.61 10.15
C THR A 486 -29.83 8.18 9.64
N TYR A 487 -29.39 7.21 10.43
CA TYR A 487 -29.42 5.79 10.10
C TYR A 487 -30.43 5.06 10.99
N LEU A 488 -31.04 4.02 10.43
CA LEU A 488 -31.91 3.08 11.14
C LEU A 488 -31.45 1.65 10.81
N ASP A 489 -31.14 0.86 11.83
CA ASP A 489 -30.58 -0.49 11.69
C ASP A 489 -29.31 -0.54 10.80
N GLY A 490 -28.52 0.55 10.79
CA GLY A 490 -27.31 0.67 9.97
C GLY A 490 -27.54 1.10 8.52
N TYR A 491 -28.79 1.29 8.09
CA TYR A 491 -29.13 1.80 6.77
C TYR A 491 -29.47 3.28 6.81
N PRO A 492 -29.04 4.10 5.84
CA PRO A 492 -29.44 5.50 5.78
C PRO A 492 -30.96 5.58 5.70
N SER A 493 -31.56 6.46 6.50
CA SER A 493 -33.01 6.68 6.54
C SER A 493 -33.38 8.05 6.01
N VAL A 494 -32.67 9.09 6.46
CA VAL A 494 -32.90 10.48 6.06
C VAL A 494 -31.58 11.23 5.96
N SER A 495 -31.34 11.95 4.87
CA SER A 495 -30.25 12.93 4.74
C SER A 495 -30.83 14.34 4.61
N LYS A 496 -30.18 15.31 5.24
CA LYS A 496 -30.42 16.74 5.06
C LYS A 496 -29.18 17.34 4.41
N LEU A 497 -29.34 18.13 3.35
CA LEU A 497 -28.24 18.71 2.58
C LEU A 497 -28.43 20.22 2.43
N ASP A 498 -27.32 20.92 2.60
CA ASP A 498 -27.12 22.34 2.34
C ASP A 498 -26.28 22.42 1.07
N ARG A 499 -26.90 22.74 -0.07
CA ARG A 499 -26.22 22.72 -1.38
C ARG A 499 -25.63 24.07 -1.75
N ASP A 500 -26.12 25.18 -1.18
CA ASP A 500 -25.62 26.52 -1.49
C ASP A 500 -24.61 27.05 -0.45
N GLY A 501 -24.44 26.31 0.66
CA GLY A 501 -23.46 26.60 1.71
C GLY A 501 -23.89 27.73 2.64
N ASP A 502 -25.17 28.07 2.68
CA ASP A 502 -25.69 29.16 3.51
C ASP A 502 -25.94 28.76 4.98
N GLY A 503 -25.76 27.48 5.32
CA GLY A 503 -25.97 26.90 6.63
C GLY A 503 -27.40 26.40 6.89
N ARG A 504 -28.31 26.54 5.93
CA ARG A 504 -29.66 25.98 5.95
C ARG A 504 -29.67 24.68 5.17
N PHE A 505 -30.40 23.69 5.67
CA PHE A 505 -30.63 22.45 4.91
C PHE A 505 -31.93 22.57 4.10
N GLU A 506 -31.84 23.02 2.85
CA GLU A 506 -32.95 23.13 1.91
C GLU A 506 -33.34 21.78 1.30
N THR A 507 -32.43 20.81 1.23
CA THR A 507 -32.72 19.49 0.63
C THR A 507 -32.88 18.40 1.68
N VAL A 508 -33.94 17.60 1.60
CA VAL A 508 -34.16 16.40 2.42
C VAL A 508 -34.33 15.17 1.54
N VAL A 509 -33.55 14.12 1.78
CA VAL A 509 -33.63 12.85 1.06
C VAL A 509 -34.05 11.74 2.02
N TYR A 510 -35.15 11.05 1.74
CA TYR A 510 -35.57 9.83 2.42
C TYR A 510 -35.11 8.62 1.63
N TYR A 511 -34.64 7.60 2.33
CA TYR A 511 -34.08 6.39 1.72
C TYR A 511 -34.95 5.16 2.02
N SER A 512 -34.84 4.19 1.11
CA SER A 512 -35.37 2.84 1.30
C SER A 512 -34.36 1.95 2.04
N ARG A 513 -34.80 0.78 2.54
CA ARG A 513 -33.92 -0.19 3.24
C ARG A 513 -32.76 -0.74 2.41
N ASN A 514 -32.82 -0.60 1.08
CA ASN A 514 -31.73 -0.95 0.15
C ASN A 514 -30.76 0.23 -0.09
N SER A 515 -30.83 1.30 0.72
CA SER A 515 -30.03 2.51 0.61
C SER A 515 -30.26 3.34 -0.67
N SER A 516 -31.28 3.05 -1.47
CA SER A 516 -31.65 3.91 -2.60
C SER A 516 -32.50 5.09 -2.13
N ALA A 517 -32.30 6.26 -2.76
CA ALA A 517 -33.19 7.40 -2.54
C ALA A 517 -34.63 7.00 -2.90
N ARG A 518 -35.57 7.35 -2.03
CA ARG A 518 -37.00 7.09 -2.19
C ARG A 518 -37.76 8.39 -2.41
N THR A 519 -37.41 9.43 -1.69
CA THR A 519 -38.04 10.74 -1.83
C THR A 519 -36.99 11.83 -1.65
N VAL A 520 -36.96 12.81 -2.56
CA VAL A 520 -36.16 14.03 -2.41
C VAL A 520 -37.14 15.20 -2.29
N LEU A 521 -36.93 16.07 -1.32
CA LEU A 521 -37.68 17.31 -1.12
C LEU A 521 -36.69 18.47 -1.15
N VAL A 522 -37.02 19.56 -1.82
CA VAL A 522 -36.24 20.81 -1.76
C VAL A 522 -37.17 21.95 -1.37
N ASP A 523 -36.80 22.69 -0.32
CA ASP A 523 -37.41 23.93 0.20
C ASP A 523 -36.43 25.08 -0.03
N ALA A 524 -36.40 25.58 -1.26
CA ALA A 524 -35.41 26.54 -1.75
C ALA A 524 -35.57 27.93 -1.14
N ASN A 525 -36.78 28.32 -0.71
CA ASN A 525 -37.00 29.63 -0.08
C ASN A 525 -36.98 29.60 1.47
N GLY A 526 -36.95 28.41 2.08
CA GLY A 526 -36.79 28.19 3.52
C GLY A 526 -38.06 28.38 4.33
N ASN A 527 -39.24 28.30 3.70
CA ASN A 527 -40.52 28.54 4.34
C ASN A 527 -41.19 27.27 4.91
N ARG A 528 -40.51 26.12 4.83
CA ARG A 528 -40.93 24.78 5.29
C ARG A 528 -41.93 24.08 4.37
N THR A 529 -42.20 24.64 3.21
CA THR A 529 -42.95 23.98 2.13
C THR A 529 -41.96 23.64 1.02
N ALA A 530 -41.95 22.39 0.57
CA ALA A 530 -41.04 21.98 -0.49
C ALA A 530 -41.63 22.33 -1.85
N GLU A 531 -40.96 23.18 -2.63
CA GLU A 531 -41.36 23.54 -3.99
C GLU A 531 -40.99 22.43 -4.99
N TYR A 532 -40.07 21.55 -4.62
CA TYR A 532 -39.67 20.41 -5.44
C TYR A 532 -39.82 19.09 -4.67
N ARG A 533 -40.37 18.09 -5.35
CA ARG A 533 -40.50 16.73 -4.85
C ARG A 533 -40.16 15.72 -5.92
N GLU A 534 -39.28 14.79 -5.57
CA GLU A 534 -39.02 13.58 -6.35
C GLU A 534 -39.41 12.36 -5.52
N THR A 535 -40.09 11.38 -6.11
CA THR A 535 -40.47 10.13 -5.45
C THR A 535 -40.23 8.94 -6.38
N ILE A 536 -39.50 7.95 -5.88
CA ILE A 536 -39.23 6.69 -6.56
C ILE A 536 -40.03 5.59 -5.87
N ALA A 537 -40.90 4.94 -6.63
CA ALA A 537 -41.71 3.83 -6.15
C ALA A 537 -40.94 2.50 -6.15
N VAL A 538 -41.50 1.49 -5.47
CA VAL A 538 -40.88 0.16 -5.33
C VAL A 538 -40.72 -0.56 -6.68
N ASP A 539 -41.59 -0.27 -7.65
CA ASP A 539 -41.53 -0.82 -9.01
C ASP A 539 -40.52 -0.10 -9.92
N GLY A 540 -39.81 0.90 -9.38
CA GLY A 540 -38.85 1.73 -10.12
C GLY A 540 -39.47 2.90 -10.85
N SER A 541 -40.79 3.14 -10.75
CA SER A 541 -41.40 4.33 -11.33
C SER A 541 -40.96 5.61 -10.61
N LEU A 542 -40.72 6.67 -11.38
CA LEU A 542 -40.25 7.97 -10.92
C LEU A 542 -41.38 9.00 -11.08
N LEU A 543 -41.60 9.81 -10.06
CA LEU A 543 -42.47 10.98 -10.07
C LEU A 543 -41.65 12.19 -9.62
N VAL A 544 -41.53 13.21 -10.46
CA VAL A 544 -40.94 14.50 -10.11
C VAL A 544 -42.02 15.57 -10.22
N GLU A 545 -42.07 16.48 -9.27
CA GLU A 545 -43.10 17.51 -9.12
C GLU A 545 -42.43 18.83 -8.74
N TRP A 546 -42.85 19.93 -9.40
CA TRP A 546 -42.49 21.30 -9.05
C TRP A 546 -43.78 22.08 -8.77
N ASP A 547 -43.92 22.55 -7.54
CA ASP A 547 -45.02 23.34 -6.98
C ASP A 547 -44.45 24.73 -6.63
N SER A 548 -44.43 25.61 -7.62
CA SER A 548 -43.71 26.90 -7.54
C SER A 548 -44.51 27.99 -6.82
N ASP A 549 -45.84 27.84 -6.74
CA ASP A 549 -46.71 28.75 -6.00
C ASP A 549 -47.15 28.20 -4.62
N GLU A 550 -46.74 26.97 -4.31
CA GLU A 550 -46.90 26.28 -3.03
C GLU A 550 -48.37 26.07 -2.63
N ASP A 551 -49.26 25.94 -3.61
CA ASP A 551 -50.69 25.71 -3.36
C ASP A 551 -51.02 24.23 -3.07
N GLY A 552 -50.02 23.34 -3.18
CA GLY A 552 -50.13 21.89 -2.99
C GLY A 552 -50.43 21.11 -4.28
N ARG A 553 -50.48 21.78 -5.45
CA ARG A 553 -50.66 21.18 -6.77
C ARG A 553 -49.51 21.60 -7.68
N ALA A 554 -48.66 20.64 -8.05
CA ALA A 554 -47.53 20.93 -8.92
C ALA A 554 -47.93 21.52 -10.29
N GLU A 555 -47.40 22.70 -10.64
CA GLU A 555 -47.52 23.29 -11.97
C GLU A 555 -46.83 22.45 -13.02
N VAL A 556 -45.75 21.76 -12.65
CA VAL A 556 -44.96 20.90 -13.53
C VAL A 556 -44.77 19.53 -12.87
N SER A 557 -44.98 18.47 -13.63
CA SER A 557 -44.71 17.11 -13.16
C SER A 557 -44.11 16.23 -14.25
N TRP A 558 -43.21 15.33 -13.87
CA TRP A 558 -42.65 14.30 -14.72
C TRP A 558 -42.97 12.93 -14.11
N LYS A 559 -43.52 12.03 -14.92
CA LYS A 559 -43.80 10.65 -14.52
C LYS A 559 -43.09 9.70 -15.45
N GLU A 560 -42.30 8.78 -14.94
CA GLU A 560 -41.62 7.76 -15.73
C GLU A 560 -41.94 6.37 -15.18
N GLY A 561 -42.42 5.49 -16.05
CA GLY A 561 -42.70 4.10 -15.70
C GLY A 561 -41.44 3.22 -15.79
N PRO A 562 -41.51 1.94 -15.40
CA PRO A 562 -40.36 1.03 -15.36
C PRO A 562 -39.68 0.73 -16.72
N GLY A 563 -40.17 1.28 -17.83
CA GLY A 563 -39.77 0.95 -19.20
C GLY A 563 -39.35 2.15 -20.06
N ALA A 564 -38.77 3.20 -19.45
CA ALA A 564 -38.28 4.43 -20.10
C ALA A 564 -39.34 5.27 -20.85
N ALA A 565 -40.62 4.88 -20.76
CA ALA A 565 -41.74 5.69 -21.19
C ALA A 565 -42.11 6.68 -20.08
N GLY A 566 -42.21 7.96 -20.44
CA GLY A 566 -42.46 9.05 -19.51
C GLY A 566 -43.58 9.98 -19.96
N VAL A 567 -44.03 10.83 -19.04
CA VAL A 567 -45.04 11.87 -19.28
C VAL A 567 -44.59 13.13 -18.55
N LEU A 568 -44.23 14.17 -19.31
CA LEU A 568 -44.03 15.53 -18.79
C LEU A 568 -45.36 16.28 -18.85
N SER A 569 -45.84 16.83 -17.75
CA SER A 569 -47.05 17.65 -17.72
C SER A 569 -46.77 19.02 -17.12
N TRP A 570 -47.38 20.07 -17.66
CA TRP A 570 -47.34 21.40 -17.05
C TRP A 570 -48.62 22.21 -17.28
N VAL A 571 -48.85 23.23 -16.45
CA VAL A 571 -49.94 24.20 -16.62
C VAL A 571 -49.55 25.27 -17.63
N HIS A 572 -50.34 25.43 -18.69
CA HIS A 572 -50.08 26.45 -19.72
C HIS A 572 -50.31 27.87 -19.15
N PRO A 573 -49.32 28.78 -19.23
CA PRO A 573 -49.31 30.04 -18.48
C PRO A 573 -50.43 31.01 -18.86
N VAL A 574 -51.00 30.89 -20.07
CA VAL A 574 -52.05 31.80 -20.57
C VAL A 574 -53.44 31.18 -20.47
N SER A 575 -53.54 29.86 -20.63
CA SER A 575 -54.84 29.18 -20.76
C SER A 575 -55.25 28.44 -19.49
N GLY A 576 -54.32 28.23 -18.55
CA GLY A 576 -54.53 27.44 -17.33
C GLY A 576 -54.80 25.96 -17.61
N GLN A 577 -54.68 25.50 -18.87
CA GLN A 577 -54.91 24.11 -19.25
C GLN A 577 -53.62 23.30 -19.15
N ILE A 578 -53.74 22.02 -18.78
CA ILE A 578 -52.61 21.10 -18.70
C ILE A 578 -52.15 20.72 -20.11
N VAL A 579 -50.87 20.88 -20.37
CA VAL A 579 -50.16 20.29 -21.50
C VAL A 579 -49.45 19.04 -21.00
N SER A 580 -49.55 17.92 -21.71
CA SER A 580 -48.79 16.70 -21.37
C SER A 580 -48.07 16.12 -22.59
N VAL A 581 -46.80 15.76 -22.46
CA VAL A 581 -45.97 15.18 -23.51
C VAL A 581 -45.64 13.75 -23.12
N ASP A 582 -46.15 12.78 -23.89
CA ASP A 582 -45.76 11.38 -23.77
C ASP A 582 -44.37 11.21 -24.42
N THR A 583 -43.44 10.59 -23.71
CA THR A 583 -42.07 10.32 -24.16
C THR A 583 -41.77 8.82 -24.15
N ASP A 584 -40.79 8.41 -24.96
CA ASP A 584 -40.26 7.05 -25.03
C ASP A 584 -38.74 7.12 -25.21
N ASN A 585 -37.96 6.51 -24.31
CA ASN A 585 -36.50 6.63 -24.25
C ASN A 585 -35.99 8.10 -24.26
N GLY A 586 -36.66 8.99 -23.52
CA GLY A 586 -36.32 10.41 -23.45
C GLY A 586 -36.73 11.26 -24.66
N PHE A 587 -37.35 10.65 -25.69
CA PHE A 587 -37.81 11.36 -26.88
C PHE A 587 -39.33 11.61 -26.86
N PRO A 588 -39.80 12.81 -27.23
CA PRO A 588 -41.23 13.11 -27.28
C PRO A 588 -41.91 12.34 -28.42
N ARG A 589 -43.01 11.66 -28.10
CA ARG A 589 -43.81 10.86 -29.03
C ARG A 589 -45.13 11.52 -29.39
N SER A 590 -45.77 12.17 -28.42
CA SER A 590 -47.03 12.88 -28.65
C SER A 590 -47.27 13.95 -27.61
N VAL A 591 -47.90 15.05 -28.00
CA VAL A 591 -48.37 16.12 -27.11
C VAL A 591 -49.88 16.01 -26.96
N ARG A 592 -50.39 16.22 -25.75
CA ARG A 592 -51.81 16.38 -25.45
C ARG A 592 -52.04 17.79 -24.93
N TYR A 593 -52.94 18.51 -25.60
CA TYR A 593 -53.35 19.86 -25.21
C TYR A 593 -54.83 20.05 -25.53
N SER A 594 -55.59 20.67 -24.61
CA SER A 594 -57.05 20.85 -24.73
C SER A 594 -57.84 19.56 -25.04
N GLY A 595 -57.37 18.41 -24.55
CA GLY A 595 -57.99 17.10 -24.78
C GLY A 595 -57.68 16.45 -26.14
N LYS A 596 -56.94 17.11 -27.03
CA LYS A 596 -56.51 16.56 -28.33
C LYS A 596 -55.11 15.96 -28.19
N LYS A 597 -54.94 14.69 -28.58
CA LYS A 597 -53.65 14.02 -28.69
C LYS A 597 -53.12 14.19 -30.12
N THR A 598 -51.90 14.68 -30.25
CA THR A 598 -51.24 14.92 -31.53
C THR A 598 -49.85 14.30 -31.51
N ASP A 599 -49.50 13.53 -32.54
CA ASP A 599 -48.18 12.90 -32.65
C ASP A 599 -47.09 13.95 -32.82
N VAL A 600 -45.88 13.65 -32.35
CA VAL A 600 -44.71 14.50 -32.45
C VAL A 600 -43.67 13.80 -33.30
N LEU A 601 -43.20 14.45 -34.36
CA LEU A 601 -42.34 13.90 -35.39
C LEU A 601 -41.01 14.64 -35.39
N LYS A 602 -39.88 13.92 -35.28
CA LYS A 602 -38.56 14.54 -35.34
C LYS A 602 -38.32 15.19 -36.70
N ASP A 603 -37.84 16.43 -36.69
CA ASP A 603 -37.36 17.09 -37.90
C ASP A 603 -36.14 16.32 -38.48
N PRO A 604 -36.14 16.00 -39.78
CA PRO A 604 -35.07 15.20 -40.37
C PRO A 604 -33.74 15.96 -40.53
N PHE A 605 -33.69 17.26 -40.28
CA PHE A 605 -32.53 18.12 -40.53
C PHE A 605 -32.06 18.91 -39.29
N THR A 606 -32.91 19.08 -38.27
CA THR A 606 -32.65 19.94 -37.11
C THR A 606 -33.12 19.30 -35.81
N ASP A 607 -32.88 19.96 -34.67
CA ASP A 607 -33.33 19.45 -33.38
C ASP A 607 -34.79 19.73 -33.01
N ILE A 608 -35.57 20.24 -33.97
CA ILE A 608 -36.98 20.59 -33.83
C ILE A 608 -37.87 19.34 -33.90
N TRP A 609 -39.02 19.40 -33.23
CA TRP A 609 -40.03 18.35 -33.18
C TRP A 609 -41.38 18.88 -33.67
N TRP A 610 -41.87 18.34 -34.77
CA TRP A 610 -43.11 18.78 -35.42
C TRP A 610 -44.34 18.12 -34.81
N VAL A 611 -45.30 18.93 -34.38
CA VAL A 611 -46.60 18.48 -33.87
C VAL A 611 -47.52 18.22 -35.07
N GLY A 612 -47.95 16.97 -35.22
CA GLY A 612 -48.94 16.50 -36.19
C GLY A 612 -48.38 16.09 -37.54
N LYS A 613 -47.70 17.01 -38.26
CA LYS A 613 -47.10 16.73 -39.57
C LYS A 613 -45.83 17.54 -39.79
N ILE A 614 -44.87 16.96 -40.52
CA ILE A 614 -43.68 17.69 -41.00
C ILE A 614 -44.06 18.48 -42.26
N PRO A 615 -43.85 19.81 -42.32
CA PRO A 615 -44.18 20.62 -43.49
C PRO A 615 -43.36 20.24 -44.73
N SER A 616 -43.90 20.49 -45.92
CA SER A 616 -43.20 20.29 -47.19
C SER A 616 -41.96 21.20 -47.33
N ALA A 617 -42.02 22.41 -46.76
CA ALA A 617 -40.94 23.39 -46.73
C ALA A 617 -40.11 23.35 -45.42
N VAL A 618 -39.96 22.17 -44.81
CA VAL A 618 -39.30 22.00 -43.50
C VAL A 618 -37.93 22.68 -43.38
N ARG A 619 -37.09 22.67 -44.41
CA ARG A 619 -35.74 23.26 -44.34
C ARG A 619 -35.73 24.77 -44.13
N SER A 620 -36.64 25.51 -44.78
CA SER A 620 -36.72 26.97 -44.59
C SER A 620 -37.34 27.31 -43.25
N LEU A 621 -38.42 26.61 -42.89
CA LEU A 621 -39.13 26.83 -41.63
C LEU A 621 -38.26 26.51 -40.40
N SER A 622 -37.53 25.41 -40.40
CA SER A 622 -36.67 25.02 -39.28
C SER A 622 -35.52 26.01 -39.05
N ALA A 623 -34.92 26.54 -40.13
CA ALA A 623 -33.90 27.59 -40.03
C ALA A 623 -34.46 28.89 -39.43
N GLU A 624 -35.69 29.27 -39.79
CA GLU A 624 -36.36 30.45 -39.22
C GLU A 624 -36.74 30.26 -37.74
N ILE A 625 -37.15 29.04 -37.36
CA ILE A 625 -37.45 28.67 -35.97
C ILE A 625 -36.20 28.72 -35.10
N GLU A 626 -35.08 28.13 -35.54
CA GLU A 626 -33.81 28.22 -34.81
C GLU A 626 -33.32 29.66 -34.70
N ALA A 627 -33.42 30.44 -35.77
CA ALA A 627 -33.09 31.86 -35.76
C ALA A 627 -33.99 32.69 -34.83
N PHE A 628 -35.23 32.26 -34.59
CA PHE A 628 -36.15 32.88 -33.64
C PHE A 628 -35.73 32.60 -32.20
N PHE A 629 -35.40 31.35 -31.86
CA PHE A 629 -35.02 30.97 -30.49
C PHE A 629 -33.56 31.27 -30.11
N ASN A 630 -32.66 31.44 -31.09
CA ASN A 630 -31.24 31.76 -30.84
C ASN A 630 -30.93 33.26 -30.75
N ARG A 631 -31.94 34.15 -30.75
CA ARG A 631 -31.72 35.60 -30.55
C ARG A 631 -31.20 35.86 -29.14
N SER A 632 -30.03 36.48 -29.05
CA SER A 632 -29.34 36.80 -27.81
C SER A 632 -30.25 37.55 -26.83
N GLY A 633 -30.43 37.04 -25.61
CA GLY A 633 -31.17 37.70 -24.53
C GLY A 633 -32.69 37.53 -24.54
N SER A 634 -33.27 36.66 -25.37
CA SER A 634 -34.72 36.43 -25.40
C SER A 634 -35.13 35.18 -24.59
N SER A 635 -35.91 35.36 -23.53
CA SER A 635 -36.63 34.31 -22.79
C SER A 635 -37.94 33.92 -23.50
N VAL A 636 -37.92 33.85 -24.83
CA VAL A 636 -39.13 33.57 -25.61
C VAL A 636 -39.44 32.08 -25.51
N VAL A 637 -40.51 31.76 -24.78
CA VAL A 637 -41.00 30.39 -24.55
C VAL A 637 -41.81 29.89 -25.75
N SER A 638 -42.45 30.80 -26.50
CA SER A 638 -43.25 30.46 -27.69
C SER A 638 -43.48 31.64 -28.64
N GLY A 639 -43.74 31.40 -29.92
CA GLY A 639 -44.11 32.45 -30.87
C GLY A 639 -44.63 31.91 -32.20
N ILE A 640 -45.32 32.78 -32.96
CA ILE A 640 -45.73 32.50 -34.33
C ILE A 640 -44.69 33.09 -35.28
N ILE A 641 -44.09 32.24 -36.10
CA ILE A 641 -43.07 32.58 -37.09
C ILE A 641 -43.75 32.52 -38.46
N ALA A 642 -43.82 33.66 -39.13
CA ALA A 642 -44.38 33.78 -40.46
C ALA A 642 -43.26 33.79 -41.49
N SER A 643 -43.20 32.75 -42.31
CA SER A 643 -42.31 32.64 -43.47
C SER A 643 -43.11 32.85 -44.75
N GLY A 644 -42.42 33.08 -45.87
CA GLY A 644 -43.02 32.94 -47.21
C GLY A 644 -43.50 31.51 -47.52
N SER A 645 -43.16 30.54 -46.66
CA SER A 645 -43.50 29.11 -46.77
C SER A 645 -44.59 28.64 -45.79
N GLY A 646 -45.27 29.55 -45.09
CA GLY A 646 -46.34 29.26 -44.13
C GLY A 646 -46.12 29.90 -42.75
N ARG A 647 -47.10 29.77 -41.85
CA ARG A 647 -46.94 30.20 -40.44
C ARG A 647 -46.81 29.00 -39.51
N VAL A 648 -45.82 29.07 -38.64
CA VAL A 648 -45.53 28.02 -37.66
C VAL A 648 -45.64 28.61 -36.27
N PHE A 649 -46.38 27.93 -35.39
CA PHE A 649 -46.31 28.17 -33.97
C PHE A 649 -45.22 27.28 -33.38
N ALA A 650 -44.21 27.87 -32.73
CA ALA A 650 -43.16 27.09 -32.09
C ALA A 650 -43.06 27.42 -30.60
N VAL A 651 -42.75 26.41 -29.80
CA VAL A 651 -42.63 26.46 -28.33
C VAL A 651 -41.33 25.76 -27.93
N ARG A 652 -40.55 26.37 -27.05
CA ARG A 652 -39.39 25.72 -26.42
C ARG A 652 -39.80 25.21 -25.04
N SER A 653 -39.76 23.89 -24.84
CA SER A 653 -40.10 23.24 -23.56
C SER A 653 -39.14 22.06 -23.31
N GLY A 654 -38.65 21.92 -22.08
CA GLY A 654 -37.72 20.83 -21.71
C GLY A 654 -36.42 20.80 -22.52
N GLY A 655 -35.92 21.95 -22.98
CA GLY A 655 -34.71 22.04 -23.84
C GLY A 655 -34.96 21.74 -25.32
N LEU A 656 -36.11 21.18 -25.68
CA LEU A 656 -36.52 20.86 -27.04
C LEU A 656 -37.42 21.96 -27.63
N ILE A 657 -37.42 22.08 -28.96
CA ILE A 657 -38.30 22.99 -29.69
C ILE A 657 -39.39 22.17 -30.36
N TYR A 658 -40.65 22.47 -30.04
CA TYR A 658 -41.83 21.91 -30.66
C TYR A 658 -42.40 22.91 -31.66
N ALA A 659 -42.80 22.46 -32.84
CA ALA A 659 -43.32 23.31 -33.90
C ALA A 659 -44.61 22.74 -34.49
N GLU A 660 -45.66 23.54 -34.59
CA GLU A 660 -46.92 23.21 -35.23
C GLU A 660 -47.14 24.12 -36.44
N LEU A 661 -47.39 23.52 -37.60
CA LEU A 661 -47.77 24.28 -38.79
C LEU A 661 -49.22 24.74 -38.67
N LEU A 662 -49.43 26.06 -38.65
CA LEU A 662 -50.76 26.65 -38.52
C LEU A 662 -51.46 26.75 -39.88
N ASP A 663 -50.72 27.17 -40.91
CA ASP A 663 -51.16 27.25 -42.30
C ASP A 663 -49.96 27.19 -43.28
N GLU A 664 -50.22 26.67 -44.48
CA GLU A 664 -49.28 26.59 -45.62
C GLU A 664 -49.46 27.78 -46.56
#